data_AF-A0A143BAR7-F1
#
_entry.id   AF-A0A143BAR7-F1
#
_cell.length_a   1.000
_cell.length_b   1.000
_cell.length_c   1.000
_cell.angle_alpha   90.00
_cell.angle_beta   90.00
_cell.angle_gamma   90.00
#
_symmetry.space_group_name_H-M   'P 1'
#
loop_
_entity.id
_entity.type
_entity.pdbx_description
1 polymer ?
#
loop_
_entity_poly.entity_id
_entity_poly.type
_entity_poly.pdbx_seq_one_letter_code
_entity_poly.pdbx_strand_id
1 'polypeptide(L)'
;MARFRLVSAILLLTSMTFLWGCSNSDDKKAVVQNFATAAATADIAPGAVCANGGIWVYTGIDTNGNGILDDAEINNTKAVCNGTDGTNGTDGTNGTNGTNGTNGTDGTNGTDGLTSLIVLNDASVSDCANGGVKIDVGMDDNGNLELDAAEIDQTRFVCNGSGAANPLTAESCALCHKSGGVIDVQDVHIGNVAIEQVTATVDSFAVNGGFATIGFTVRDANGNPLPGLAVAGSNPTRLQYFRLAYAQLHPGATADDAPTWVGLTSGDRNPANLTDNGDGSYTYVSTTDISATYDPALVTRVVNMVSAGALVPVPYNAFTDFPGTGALLARDVVTNAACNGCHGRLGGPGSVINFPMHGGGSRYAVEACTVCHVTTLGAGEAYFPTMIHKIHSAQNFDLGDYSHLTYPQDLRNCATCHKGSTPLWDTVQNVETCFNNCHTTSVTEPAFTHLNTLTSCDGCHALKDVTAIHATENATANNPQVHSGLVNFEYFVDSVTVDDATGDATITFHIQQDGVDLDLSTNPPAGFTGGPSLLFAYALPQDGVNAPADYNNLGRTAGQPATQAISGLTLSGTPAAYVATVPAAFPVGATLRNVGLQGYWTQAAGTNGIAANTARHTRSVVTAVVGEERRAVVSSAACAACHEMFEGHGGNRNLTADGGVEICVTCHNPNLTSSGRAADPAGLPQATIDALGTDPLSFPEATNNFKDMIHGIHSANSPVRNLVYEFVRNRSGGIYYDWSEVTFPGILSNCQTCHIAGTYDAELPAGALATTNVTTDGTFPMTRTSVNASRASVPNAADEMISPTAASCYSCHADNGIQKAHMQQNGGAFDLREKLPALQ
;
A
#
# COMPACT_ATOMS: atom_id res chain seq x y z
N MET A 1 -34.81 -23.12 -30.71
CA MET A 1 -33.99 -24.31 -30.39
C MET A 1 -33.25 -24.75 -31.63
N ALA A 2 -32.01 -24.29 -31.80
CA ALA A 2 -31.06 -24.83 -32.78
C ALA A 2 -29.67 -24.74 -32.13
N ARG A 3 -29.03 -25.90 -31.98
CA ARG A 3 -27.71 -26.08 -31.38
C ARG A 3 -26.67 -25.81 -32.47
N PHE A 4 -25.67 -24.96 -32.20
CA PHE A 4 -24.48 -24.85 -33.04
C PHE A 4 -23.33 -25.67 -32.44
N ARG A 5 -22.63 -26.40 -33.32
CA ARG A 5 -21.65 -27.45 -33.01
C ARG A 5 -20.24 -26.88 -32.85
N LEU A 6 -19.50 -27.37 -31.85
CA LEU A 6 -18.04 -27.29 -31.77
C LEU A 6 -17.39 -28.13 -32.87
N VAL A 7 -16.30 -27.61 -33.45
CA VAL A 7 -15.26 -28.43 -34.09
C VAL A 7 -14.27 -28.83 -32.99
N SER A 8 -14.21 -30.12 -32.67
CA SER A 8 -13.19 -30.73 -31.80
C SER A 8 -12.25 -31.59 -32.65
N ALA A 9 -10.93 -31.37 -32.55
CA ALA A 9 -9.91 -32.33 -32.94
C ALA A 9 -9.44 -33.12 -31.69
N ILE A 10 -9.37 -34.43 -31.86
CA ILE A 10 -9.31 -35.48 -30.82
C ILE A 10 -7.86 -35.89 -30.50
N LEU A 11 -7.62 -36.16 -29.21
CA LEU A 11 -6.47 -36.81 -28.59
C LEU A 11 -6.14 -38.21 -29.16
N LEU A 12 -4.87 -38.60 -29.15
CA LEU A 12 -4.44 -40.00 -29.12
C LEU A 12 -3.32 -40.22 -28.08
N LEU A 13 -3.60 -41.10 -27.11
CA LEU A 13 -2.71 -41.56 -26.03
C LEU A 13 -1.66 -42.57 -26.52
N THR A 14 -0.48 -42.54 -25.89
CA THR A 14 0.31 -43.66 -25.29
C THR A 14 1.59 -43.02 -24.69
N SER A 15 2.18 -43.32 -23.52
CA SER A 15 2.32 -44.52 -22.70
C SER A 15 2.87 -44.13 -21.31
N MET A 16 2.57 -44.92 -20.26
CA MET A 16 3.15 -44.83 -18.92
C MET A 16 4.65 -45.14 -18.89
N THR A 17 5.45 -44.34 -18.16
CA THR A 17 6.58 -44.82 -17.34
C THR A 17 6.82 -43.90 -16.15
N PHE A 18 6.91 -44.51 -14.97
CA PHE A 18 7.27 -43.96 -13.66
C PHE A 18 8.65 -43.29 -13.65
N LEU A 19 8.75 -42.06 -13.12
CA LEU A 19 9.93 -41.58 -12.37
C LEU A 19 9.52 -40.40 -11.47
N TRP A 20 9.82 -40.54 -10.19
CA TRP A 20 9.63 -39.54 -9.14
C TRP A 20 10.76 -38.50 -9.26
N GLY A 21 10.40 -37.21 -9.33
CA GLY A 21 11.33 -36.09 -9.33
C GLY A 21 10.57 -34.76 -9.21
N CYS A 22 10.95 -33.95 -8.23
CA CYS A 22 10.32 -32.71 -7.78
C CYS A 22 10.04 -31.67 -8.88
N SER A 23 8.90 -30.95 -8.79
CA SER A 23 8.73 -29.61 -9.38
C SER A 23 7.71 -28.76 -8.60
N ASN A 24 8.00 -27.46 -8.50
CA ASN A 24 7.22 -26.39 -7.88
C ASN A 24 5.95 -25.98 -8.69
N SER A 25 5.06 -25.26 -7.98
CA SER A 25 4.16 -24.14 -8.39
C SER A 25 3.29 -24.24 -9.65
N ASP A 26 1.95 -24.17 -9.50
CA ASP A 26 1.14 -22.96 -9.80
C ASP A 26 -0.39 -23.21 -9.89
N ASP A 27 -1.13 -22.10 -9.74
CA ASP A 27 -2.52 -21.82 -10.12
C ASP A 27 -3.68 -22.25 -9.19
N LYS A 28 -4.04 -21.32 -8.29
CA LYS A 28 -5.45 -21.06 -7.95
C LYS A 28 -5.81 -19.63 -8.32
N LYS A 29 -6.05 -19.39 -9.62
CA LYS A 29 -6.68 -18.15 -10.09
C LYS A 29 -8.14 -18.11 -9.65
N ALA A 30 -8.50 -17.07 -8.91
CA ALA A 30 -9.89 -16.68 -8.70
C ALA A 30 -10.50 -16.32 -10.07
N VAL A 31 -11.65 -16.91 -10.39
CA VAL A 31 -12.41 -16.58 -11.60
C VAL A 31 -13.00 -15.19 -11.40
N VAL A 32 -12.32 -14.18 -11.94
CA VAL A 32 -12.89 -12.86 -12.23
C VAL A 32 -13.92 -13.09 -13.33
N GLN A 33 -15.18 -12.69 -13.12
CA GLN A 33 -16.15 -12.68 -14.21
C GLN A 33 -15.74 -11.56 -15.18
N ASN A 34 -15.25 -11.98 -16.35
CA ASN A 34 -14.86 -11.11 -17.45
C ASN A 34 -16.11 -10.49 -18.06
N PHE A 35 -16.30 -9.19 -17.95
CA PHE A 35 -17.23 -8.48 -18.82
C PHE A 35 -16.50 -8.20 -20.13
N ALA A 36 -16.65 -9.09 -21.11
CA ALA A 36 -16.06 -8.94 -22.42
C ALA A 36 -17.01 -8.17 -23.34
N THR A 37 -16.47 -7.28 -24.17
CA THR A 37 -17.15 -6.85 -25.39
C THR A 37 -17.22 -8.04 -26.33
N ALA A 38 -18.44 -8.52 -26.58
CA ALA A 38 -18.69 -9.69 -27.42
C ALA A 38 -19.31 -9.26 -28.75
N ALA A 39 -18.94 -9.96 -29.82
CA ALA A 39 -19.53 -9.82 -31.13
C ALA A 39 -20.04 -11.19 -31.60
N ALA A 40 -21.28 -11.23 -32.10
CA ALA A 40 -21.88 -12.42 -32.68
C ALA A 40 -22.28 -12.14 -34.12
N THR A 41 -22.27 -13.17 -34.96
CA THR A 41 -22.72 -13.09 -36.34
C THR A 41 -23.83 -14.08 -36.64
N ALA A 42 -24.71 -13.72 -37.57
CA ALA A 42 -25.73 -14.62 -38.10
C ALA A 42 -25.93 -14.39 -39.60
N ASP A 43 -26.14 -15.47 -40.35
CA ASP A 43 -26.33 -15.37 -41.81
C ASP A 43 -27.63 -14.64 -42.17
N ILE A 44 -27.53 -13.77 -43.17
CA ILE A 44 -28.65 -13.11 -43.84
C ILE A 44 -28.91 -13.88 -45.13
N ALA A 45 -30.09 -14.48 -45.25
CA ALA A 45 -30.54 -15.06 -46.50
C ALA A 45 -30.78 -13.97 -47.57
N PRO A 46 -30.58 -14.26 -48.87
CA PRO A 46 -30.90 -13.34 -49.95
C PRO A 46 -32.33 -12.80 -49.84
N GLY A 47 -32.47 -11.48 -49.82
CA GLY A 47 -33.78 -10.84 -49.60
C GLY A 47 -33.72 -9.35 -49.33
N ALA A 48 -34.75 -8.84 -48.64
CA ALA A 48 -34.99 -7.40 -48.47
C ALA A 48 -33.89 -6.65 -47.71
N VAL A 49 -33.06 -7.34 -46.93
CA VAL A 49 -31.95 -6.75 -46.17
C VAL A 49 -30.65 -6.77 -46.98
N CYS A 50 -30.32 -7.92 -47.58
CA CYS A 50 -29.17 -8.08 -48.46
C CYS A 50 -29.57 -8.88 -49.70
N ALA A 51 -29.42 -8.30 -50.90
CA ALA A 51 -29.92 -8.89 -52.14
C ALA A 51 -29.28 -10.25 -52.48
N ASN A 52 -28.00 -10.46 -52.17
CA ASN A 52 -27.24 -11.70 -52.41
C ASN A 52 -26.88 -12.45 -51.11
N GLY A 53 -27.64 -12.19 -50.04
CA GLY A 53 -27.28 -12.64 -48.69
C GLY A 53 -26.13 -11.84 -48.09
N GLY A 54 -25.77 -12.16 -46.86
CA GLY A 54 -24.76 -11.43 -46.08
C GLY A 54 -24.70 -11.94 -44.64
N ILE A 55 -24.18 -11.15 -43.72
CA ILE A 55 -24.17 -11.45 -42.29
C ILE A 55 -24.69 -10.26 -41.47
N TRP A 56 -25.45 -10.57 -40.42
CA TRP A 56 -25.71 -9.65 -39.32
C TRP A 56 -24.51 -9.68 -38.38
N VAL A 57 -24.08 -8.50 -37.94
CA VAL A 57 -23.11 -8.33 -36.87
C VAL A 57 -23.81 -7.70 -35.68
N TYR A 58 -23.80 -8.39 -34.55
CA TYR A 58 -24.32 -7.94 -33.27
C TYR A 58 -23.15 -7.58 -32.36
N THR A 59 -23.24 -6.46 -31.65
CA THR A 59 -22.26 -6.10 -30.63
C THR A 59 -22.94 -5.68 -29.34
N GLY A 60 -22.32 -6.06 -28.22
CA GLY A 60 -22.85 -5.84 -26.89
C GLY A 60 -21.83 -6.15 -25.80
N ILE A 61 -22.25 -6.02 -24.56
CA ILE A 61 -21.42 -6.31 -23.38
C ILE A 61 -21.97 -7.58 -22.77
N ASP A 62 -21.15 -8.62 -22.63
CA ASP A 62 -21.53 -9.86 -21.93
C ASP A 62 -21.66 -9.56 -20.43
N THR A 63 -22.85 -9.11 -20.05
CA THR A 63 -23.19 -8.63 -18.70
C THR A 63 -23.32 -9.76 -17.68
N ASN A 64 -23.25 -11.01 -18.12
CA ASN A 64 -23.36 -12.16 -17.22
C ASN A 64 -22.10 -13.05 -17.24
N GLY A 65 -21.11 -12.71 -18.07
CA GLY A 65 -19.77 -13.29 -18.07
C GLY A 65 -19.76 -14.76 -18.51
N ASN A 66 -20.73 -15.18 -19.33
CA ASN A 66 -20.87 -16.57 -19.77
C ASN A 66 -20.11 -16.85 -21.09
N GLY A 67 -19.51 -15.84 -21.71
CA GLY A 67 -18.77 -15.93 -22.95
C GLY A 67 -19.64 -16.01 -24.21
N ILE A 68 -20.94 -15.74 -24.11
CA ILE A 68 -21.94 -15.76 -25.18
C ILE A 68 -22.67 -14.42 -25.16
N LEU A 69 -22.81 -13.77 -26.33
CA LEU A 69 -23.65 -12.57 -26.42
C LEU A 69 -25.12 -12.98 -26.50
N ASP A 70 -25.84 -12.85 -25.38
CA ASP A 70 -27.26 -13.17 -25.30
C ASP A 70 -28.13 -12.06 -25.94
N ASP A 71 -29.36 -12.39 -26.38
CA ASP A 71 -30.25 -11.44 -27.05
C ASP A 71 -30.55 -10.17 -26.21
N ALA A 72 -30.49 -10.29 -24.88
CA ALA A 72 -30.72 -9.18 -23.96
C ALA A 72 -29.52 -8.22 -23.84
N GLU A 73 -28.36 -8.61 -24.36
CA GLU A 73 -27.08 -7.93 -24.21
C GLU A 73 -26.65 -7.18 -25.48
N ILE A 74 -27.41 -7.34 -26.58
CA ILE A 74 -27.14 -6.74 -27.87
C ILE A 74 -27.49 -5.23 -27.83
N ASN A 75 -26.45 -4.40 -27.98
CA ASN A 75 -26.59 -2.93 -27.99
C ASN A 75 -26.59 -2.35 -29.41
N ASN A 76 -26.02 -3.05 -30.40
CA ASN A 76 -26.01 -2.62 -31.80
C ASN A 76 -26.17 -3.81 -32.75
N THR A 77 -26.80 -3.56 -33.90
CA THR A 77 -27.01 -4.54 -34.96
C THR A 77 -26.74 -3.89 -36.33
N LYS A 78 -25.89 -4.50 -37.15
CA LYS A 78 -25.57 -4.01 -38.50
C LYS A 78 -25.50 -5.15 -39.52
N ALA A 79 -26.11 -4.96 -40.69
CA ALA A 79 -25.99 -5.89 -41.81
C ALA A 79 -24.74 -5.58 -42.66
N VAL A 80 -24.03 -6.63 -43.08
CA VAL A 80 -22.97 -6.60 -44.08
C VAL A 80 -23.40 -7.49 -45.23
N CYS A 81 -23.61 -6.93 -46.41
CA CYS A 81 -24.14 -7.64 -47.57
C CYS A 81 -23.03 -8.12 -48.51
N ASN A 82 -23.21 -9.30 -49.10
CA ASN A 82 -22.32 -9.83 -50.12
C ASN A 82 -22.35 -8.95 -51.39
N GLY A 83 -21.20 -8.86 -52.07
CA GLY A 83 -21.09 -8.24 -53.38
C GLY A 83 -21.87 -9.00 -54.47
N THR A 84 -21.95 -8.42 -55.66
CA THR A 84 -22.44 -9.15 -56.85
C THR A 84 -21.33 -10.05 -57.38
N ASP A 85 -21.67 -11.30 -57.71
CA ASP A 85 -20.75 -12.20 -58.40
C ASP A 85 -20.22 -11.53 -59.69
N GLY A 86 -18.94 -11.76 -60.00
CA GLY A 86 -18.36 -11.36 -61.27
C GLY A 86 -19.03 -12.08 -62.45
N THR A 87 -19.11 -11.43 -63.61
CA THR A 87 -19.67 -12.06 -64.80
C THR A 87 -18.82 -13.26 -65.24
N ASN A 88 -19.45 -14.41 -65.48
CA ASN A 88 -18.79 -15.58 -66.08
C ASN A 88 -18.09 -15.20 -67.40
N GLY A 89 -16.91 -15.78 -67.65
CA GLY A 89 -16.26 -15.69 -68.96
C GLY A 89 -17.13 -16.32 -70.05
N THR A 90 -17.01 -15.86 -71.30
CA THR A 90 -17.78 -16.39 -72.43
C THR A 90 -17.44 -17.86 -72.69
N ASP A 91 -18.47 -18.70 -72.80
CA ASP A 91 -18.35 -20.12 -73.15
C ASP A 91 -17.61 -20.32 -74.49
N GLY A 92 -16.75 -21.35 -74.56
CA GLY A 92 -16.18 -21.81 -75.82
C GLY A 92 -17.25 -22.43 -76.74
N THR A 93 -17.07 -22.33 -78.06
CA THR A 93 -18.04 -22.85 -79.04
C THR A 93 -18.24 -24.37 -78.93
N ASN A 94 -19.49 -24.80 -78.74
CA ASN A 94 -19.90 -26.21 -78.68
C ASN A 94 -19.59 -26.96 -79.99
N GLY A 95 -19.04 -28.18 -79.88
CA GLY A 95 -18.95 -29.15 -80.98
C GLY A 95 -20.30 -29.80 -81.32
N THR A 96 -20.43 -30.38 -82.52
CA THR A 96 -21.68 -30.99 -83.04
C THR A 96 -22.13 -32.25 -82.27
N ASN A 97 -23.43 -32.32 -81.94
CA ASN A 97 -24.07 -33.34 -81.08
C ASN A 97 -24.17 -34.75 -81.69
N GLY A 98 -23.85 -35.78 -80.88
CA GLY A 98 -24.26 -37.19 -81.04
C GLY A 98 -25.12 -37.68 -79.85
N THR A 99 -25.82 -38.82 -80.00
CA THR A 99 -26.85 -39.38 -79.08
C THR A 99 -26.39 -39.71 -77.64
N ASN A 100 -27.29 -39.51 -76.65
CA ASN A 100 -27.10 -39.58 -75.18
C ASN A 100 -26.29 -40.79 -74.65
N GLY A 101 -25.20 -40.50 -73.91
CA GLY A 101 -24.47 -41.44 -73.05
C GLY A 101 -24.90 -41.34 -71.57
N THR A 102 -24.61 -42.39 -70.78
CA THR A 102 -24.94 -42.55 -69.35
C THR A 102 -24.47 -41.39 -68.45
N ASN A 103 -25.25 -41.06 -67.42
CA ASN A 103 -24.95 -40.01 -66.42
C ASN A 103 -23.51 -40.13 -65.88
N GLY A 104 -22.81 -38.99 -65.82
CA GLY A 104 -21.48 -38.88 -65.22
C GLY A 104 -21.53 -39.04 -63.69
N THR A 105 -20.43 -39.48 -63.10
CA THR A 105 -20.23 -39.53 -61.65
C THR A 105 -20.25 -38.13 -61.04
N ASP A 106 -20.77 -38.01 -59.82
CA ASP A 106 -20.81 -36.75 -59.07
C ASP A 106 -19.43 -36.09 -59.00
N GLY A 107 -19.42 -34.76 -59.13
CA GLY A 107 -18.19 -33.96 -59.00
C GLY A 107 -17.63 -34.00 -57.57
N THR A 108 -16.33 -33.85 -57.44
CA THR A 108 -15.66 -33.71 -56.13
C THR A 108 -16.11 -32.41 -55.45
N ASN A 109 -16.27 -32.45 -54.12
CA ASN A 109 -16.56 -31.27 -53.31
C ASN A 109 -15.54 -30.15 -53.59
N GLY A 110 -16.00 -28.89 -53.53
CA GLY A 110 -15.12 -27.72 -53.60
C GLY A 110 -14.16 -27.65 -52.41
N THR A 111 -13.05 -26.96 -52.60
CA THR A 111 -12.06 -26.71 -51.54
C THR A 111 -12.62 -25.77 -50.46
N ASP A 112 -12.25 -25.99 -49.21
CA ASP A 112 -12.59 -25.09 -48.10
C ASP A 112 -12.06 -23.67 -48.37
N GLY A 113 -12.80 -22.65 -47.91
CA GLY A 113 -12.42 -21.23 -48.09
C GLY A 113 -11.26 -20.80 -47.19
N LEU A 114 -10.61 -19.68 -47.55
CA LEU A 114 -9.52 -19.06 -46.79
C LEU A 114 -10.02 -18.53 -45.42
N THR A 115 -9.10 -18.40 -44.44
CA THR A 115 -9.43 -17.98 -43.07
C THR A 115 -9.48 -16.45 -42.97
N SER A 116 -10.52 -15.86 -42.38
CA SER A 116 -10.56 -14.41 -42.11
C SER A 116 -9.92 -14.08 -40.76
N LEU A 117 -9.02 -13.10 -40.70
CA LEU A 117 -8.32 -12.63 -39.50
C LEU A 117 -8.66 -11.17 -39.18
N ILE A 118 -8.63 -10.84 -37.88
CA ILE A 118 -8.85 -9.49 -37.35
C ILE A 118 -7.71 -9.15 -36.39
N VAL A 119 -7.04 -8.01 -36.60
CA VAL A 119 -5.97 -7.51 -35.73
C VAL A 119 -6.33 -6.13 -35.20
N LEU A 120 -6.08 -5.92 -33.90
CA LEU A 120 -6.37 -4.68 -33.17
C LEU A 120 -5.04 -4.03 -32.75
N ASN A 121 -4.83 -2.78 -33.16
CA ASN A 121 -3.66 -1.97 -32.81
C ASN A 121 -4.10 -0.60 -32.29
N ASP A 122 -3.25 0.10 -31.56
CA ASP A 122 -3.51 1.49 -31.18
C ASP A 122 -3.55 2.39 -32.44
N ALA A 123 -4.54 3.28 -32.50
CA ALA A 123 -4.65 4.25 -33.59
C ALA A 123 -3.63 5.37 -33.41
N SER A 124 -2.96 5.76 -34.51
CA SER A 124 -2.03 6.88 -34.47
C SER A 124 -2.76 8.21 -34.16
N VAL A 125 -2.03 9.20 -33.67
CA VAL A 125 -2.56 10.55 -33.42
C VAL A 125 -3.10 11.25 -34.68
N SER A 126 -2.63 10.85 -35.87
CA SER A 126 -3.17 11.32 -37.15
C SER A 126 -4.48 10.65 -37.55
N ASP A 127 -4.74 9.42 -37.08
CA ASP A 127 -5.94 8.66 -37.39
C ASP A 127 -7.05 8.91 -36.36
N CYS A 128 -6.66 9.02 -35.08
CA CYS A 128 -7.53 9.41 -33.97
C CYS A 128 -6.83 10.45 -33.09
N ALA A 129 -7.18 11.72 -33.25
CA ALA A 129 -6.58 12.85 -32.53
C ALA A 129 -6.62 12.72 -30.99
N ASN A 130 -7.58 11.97 -30.44
CA ASN A 130 -7.76 11.75 -29.00
C ASN A 130 -7.49 10.29 -28.57
N GLY A 131 -6.75 9.54 -29.41
CA GLY A 131 -6.57 8.10 -29.26
C GLY A 131 -7.80 7.30 -29.68
N GLY A 132 -7.59 6.01 -29.88
CA GLY A 132 -8.58 5.08 -30.40
C GLY A 132 -7.91 3.77 -30.80
N VAL A 133 -8.69 2.86 -31.39
CA VAL A 133 -8.19 1.56 -31.85
C VAL A 133 -8.32 1.48 -33.38
N LYS A 134 -7.26 1.02 -34.02
CA LYS A 134 -7.23 0.60 -35.43
C LYS A 134 -7.59 -0.88 -35.51
N ILE A 135 -8.59 -1.19 -36.33
CA ILE A 135 -9.08 -2.54 -36.60
C ILE A 135 -8.71 -2.86 -38.04
N ASP A 136 -7.81 -3.83 -38.23
CA ASP A 136 -7.47 -4.37 -39.54
C ASP A 136 -8.15 -5.73 -39.71
N VAL A 137 -8.78 -5.93 -40.87
CA VAL A 137 -9.52 -7.15 -41.20
C VAL A 137 -9.09 -7.61 -42.59
N GLY A 138 -8.85 -8.90 -42.74
CA GLY A 138 -8.45 -9.46 -44.02
C GLY A 138 -8.47 -10.98 -44.06
N MET A 139 -8.24 -11.55 -45.24
CA MET A 139 -8.15 -12.99 -45.44
C MET A 139 -6.69 -13.43 -45.37
N ASP A 140 -6.42 -14.51 -44.64
CA ASP A 140 -5.13 -15.20 -44.60
C ASP A 140 -4.89 -15.90 -45.95
N ASP A 141 -4.47 -15.11 -46.93
CA ASP A 141 -4.26 -15.54 -48.31
C ASP A 141 -3.12 -16.55 -48.43
N ASN A 142 -2.16 -16.50 -47.50
CA ASN A 142 -0.98 -17.35 -47.53
C ASN A 142 -1.06 -18.57 -46.57
N GLY A 143 -2.06 -18.61 -45.69
CA GLY A 143 -2.36 -19.74 -44.80
C GLY A 143 -1.45 -19.83 -43.58
N ASN A 144 -0.77 -18.75 -43.18
CA ASN A 144 0.16 -18.73 -42.04
C ASN A 144 -0.52 -18.37 -40.70
N LEU A 145 -1.82 -18.08 -40.71
CA LEU A 145 -2.63 -17.68 -39.55
C LEU A 145 -2.20 -16.35 -38.90
N GLU A 146 -1.44 -15.53 -39.62
CA GLU A 146 -1.12 -14.15 -39.24
C GLU A 146 -1.72 -13.20 -40.29
N LEU A 147 -2.18 -12.01 -39.89
CA LEU A 147 -2.69 -11.03 -40.85
C LEU A 147 -1.54 -10.16 -41.32
N ASP A 148 -0.92 -10.54 -42.42
CA ASP A 148 0.18 -9.78 -43.00
C ASP A 148 -0.32 -8.46 -43.61
N ALA A 149 0.56 -7.47 -43.72
CA ALA A 149 0.19 -6.15 -44.24
C ALA A 149 -0.39 -6.18 -45.68
N ALA A 150 -0.06 -7.22 -46.45
CA ALA A 150 -0.58 -7.43 -47.80
C ALA A 150 -1.98 -8.07 -47.82
N GLU A 151 -2.41 -8.65 -46.71
CA GLU A 151 -3.65 -9.41 -46.54
C GLU A 151 -4.77 -8.54 -45.94
N ILE A 152 -4.46 -7.31 -45.53
CA ILE A 152 -5.43 -6.38 -44.95
C ILE A 152 -6.38 -5.87 -46.04
N ASP A 153 -7.61 -6.36 -46.02
CA ASP A 153 -8.69 -5.93 -46.93
C ASP A 153 -9.37 -4.64 -46.49
N GLN A 154 -9.49 -4.43 -45.16
CA GLN A 154 -10.14 -3.26 -44.59
C GLN A 154 -9.46 -2.80 -43.31
N THR A 155 -9.29 -1.50 -43.20
CA THR A 155 -8.88 -0.81 -41.97
C THR A 155 -10.00 0.09 -41.49
N ARG A 156 -10.33 0.04 -40.20
CA ARG A 156 -11.29 0.95 -39.57
C ARG A 156 -10.78 1.49 -38.25
N PHE A 157 -11.02 2.77 -38.01
CA PHE A 157 -10.67 3.43 -36.76
C PHE A 157 -11.90 3.61 -35.88
N VAL A 158 -11.74 3.31 -34.60
CA VAL A 158 -12.71 3.62 -33.53
C VAL A 158 -12.05 4.67 -32.64
N CYS A 159 -12.39 5.93 -32.87
CA CYS A 159 -11.81 7.05 -32.14
C CYS A 159 -12.65 7.41 -30.91
N ASN A 160 -11.96 7.87 -29.86
CA ASN A 160 -12.62 8.45 -28.69
C ASN A 160 -13.35 9.76 -29.08
N GLY A 161 -14.57 9.96 -28.55
CA GLY A 161 -15.47 11.05 -28.94
C GLY A 161 -14.90 12.45 -28.72
N SER A 162 -15.25 13.39 -29.61
CA SER A 162 -14.72 14.76 -29.71
C SER A 162 -15.28 15.77 -28.69
N GLY A 163 -15.63 15.33 -27.48
CA GLY A 163 -15.92 16.25 -26.39
C GLY A 163 -14.60 16.81 -25.87
N ALA A 164 -14.16 17.95 -26.41
CA ALA A 164 -12.98 18.68 -25.97
C ALA A 164 -13.18 19.28 -24.56
N ALA A 165 -13.35 18.43 -23.56
CA ALA A 165 -13.07 18.79 -22.19
C ALA A 165 -11.55 18.65 -22.02
N ASN A 166 -10.92 19.68 -21.42
CA ASN A 166 -9.50 19.65 -21.09
C ASN A 166 -9.22 18.31 -20.35
N PRO A 167 -8.27 17.48 -20.81
CA PRO A 167 -8.00 16.17 -20.20
C PRO A 167 -7.56 16.27 -18.72
N LEU A 168 -7.21 17.46 -18.23
CA LEU A 168 -7.00 17.78 -16.81
C LEU A 168 -8.31 17.89 -16.00
N THR A 169 -9.46 17.98 -16.66
CA THR A 169 -10.80 18.21 -16.08
C THR A 169 -11.88 17.27 -16.62
N ALA A 170 -11.53 16.37 -17.55
CA ALA A 170 -12.45 15.54 -18.32
C ALA A 170 -12.57 14.09 -17.81
N GLU A 171 -11.91 13.76 -16.70
CA GLU A 171 -11.95 12.41 -16.14
C GLU A 171 -13.36 12.08 -15.63
N SER A 172 -13.95 11.03 -16.17
CA SER A 172 -15.27 10.53 -15.76
C SER A 172 -15.20 9.57 -14.57
N CYS A 173 -14.00 9.31 -14.03
CA CYS A 173 -13.77 8.46 -12.86
C CYS A 173 -14.71 8.83 -11.70
N ALA A 174 -14.83 10.11 -11.36
CA ALA A 174 -15.69 10.60 -10.29
C ALA A 174 -17.19 10.38 -10.54
N LEU A 175 -17.65 10.13 -11.77
CA LEU A 175 -19.06 9.79 -12.01
C LEU A 175 -19.43 8.43 -11.41
N CYS A 176 -18.50 7.47 -11.48
CA CYS A 176 -18.70 6.10 -11.01
C CYS A 176 -18.15 5.91 -9.59
N HIS A 177 -17.04 6.56 -9.26
CA HIS A 177 -16.23 6.27 -8.09
C HIS A 177 -16.35 7.25 -6.92
N LYS A 178 -17.11 8.34 -7.07
CA LYS A 178 -17.36 9.25 -5.96
C LYS A 178 -18.11 8.60 -4.81
N SER A 179 -18.19 9.28 -3.67
CA SER A 179 -19.05 8.89 -2.57
C SER A 179 -20.52 8.73 -3.02
N GLY A 180 -21.10 7.56 -2.73
CA GLY A 180 -22.45 7.18 -3.18
C GLY A 180 -22.58 6.95 -4.69
N GLY A 181 -21.46 6.86 -5.41
CA GLY A 181 -21.39 6.47 -6.82
C GLY A 181 -21.74 5.00 -7.04
N VAL A 182 -21.72 4.57 -8.31
CA VAL A 182 -22.02 3.18 -8.70
C VAL A 182 -21.03 2.19 -8.08
N ILE A 183 -19.77 2.59 -7.98
CA ILE A 183 -18.66 1.85 -7.39
C ILE A 183 -17.87 2.82 -6.51
N ASP A 184 -18.46 3.26 -5.39
CA ASP A 184 -17.84 4.15 -4.42
C ASP A 184 -16.46 3.61 -3.99
N VAL A 185 -15.42 4.46 -4.03
CA VAL A 185 -14.06 4.11 -3.58
C VAL A 185 -14.08 3.52 -2.17
N GLN A 186 -14.85 4.09 -1.26
CA GLN A 186 -14.95 3.61 0.11
C GLN A 186 -15.59 2.21 0.19
N ASP A 187 -16.58 1.92 -0.65
CA ASP A 187 -17.31 0.64 -0.66
C ASP A 187 -16.51 -0.50 -1.30
N VAL A 188 -15.52 -0.20 -2.15
CA VAL A 188 -14.62 -1.23 -2.70
C VAL A 188 -13.30 -1.34 -1.96
N HIS A 189 -12.88 -0.28 -1.26
CA HIS A 189 -11.71 -0.28 -0.38
C HIS A 189 -12.11 -0.48 1.08
N ILE A 190 -13.12 -1.31 1.36
CA ILE A 190 -13.56 -1.55 2.73
C ILE A 190 -12.46 -2.28 3.51
N GLY A 191 -11.54 -1.53 4.11
CA GLY A 191 -10.68 -1.98 5.21
C GLY A 191 -11.41 -1.94 6.56
N ASN A 192 -12.60 -1.33 6.59
CA ASN A 192 -13.50 -1.23 7.74
C ASN A 192 -14.81 -1.98 7.48
N VAL A 193 -14.75 -3.28 7.12
CA VAL A 193 -15.98 -4.05 7.19
C VAL A 193 -16.16 -4.23 8.69
N ALA A 194 -17.08 -3.45 9.26
CA ALA A 194 -17.87 -3.94 10.36
C ALA A 194 -18.67 -5.15 9.83
N ILE A 195 -17.97 -6.25 9.51
CA ILE A 195 -18.55 -7.58 9.39
C ILE A 195 -19.26 -7.76 10.71
N GLU A 196 -20.60 -7.78 10.68
CA GLU A 196 -21.48 -7.85 11.85
C GLU A 196 -20.80 -8.61 12.99
N GLN A 197 -20.18 -7.87 13.91
CA GLN A 197 -19.29 -8.48 14.88
C GLN A 197 -20.16 -9.17 15.91
N VAL A 198 -20.17 -10.50 15.87
CA VAL A 198 -20.55 -11.27 17.05
C VAL A 198 -19.66 -10.80 18.20
N THR A 199 -20.27 -10.49 19.33
CA THR A 199 -19.55 -10.23 20.58
C THR A 199 -19.70 -11.44 21.50
N ALA A 200 -18.68 -11.71 22.30
CA ALA A 200 -18.73 -12.79 23.27
C ALA A 200 -18.03 -12.41 24.58
N THR A 201 -18.45 -13.03 25.67
CA THR A 201 -17.83 -12.95 27.01
C THR A 201 -17.56 -14.34 27.53
N VAL A 202 -16.53 -14.49 28.37
CA VAL A 202 -16.33 -15.71 29.16
C VAL A 202 -16.79 -15.41 30.57
N ASP A 203 -17.87 -16.05 31.01
CA ASP A 203 -18.62 -15.64 32.19
C ASP A 203 -18.23 -16.44 33.44
N SER A 204 -17.80 -17.69 33.26
CA SER A 204 -17.39 -18.54 34.38
C SER A 204 -16.37 -19.61 33.99
N PHE A 205 -15.57 -20.02 34.98
CA PHE A 205 -14.63 -21.12 34.89
C PHE A 205 -14.61 -21.88 36.22
N ALA A 206 -14.75 -23.21 36.18
CA ALA A 206 -14.64 -24.08 37.34
C ALA A 206 -14.01 -25.42 36.93
N VAL A 207 -13.23 -26.04 37.81
CA VAL A 207 -12.66 -27.39 37.56
C VAL A 207 -13.30 -28.38 38.51
N ASN A 208 -14.00 -29.37 37.96
CA ASN A 208 -14.70 -30.42 38.71
C ASN A 208 -14.22 -31.79 38.24
N GLY A 209 -13.66 -32.59 39.16
CA GLY A 209 -13.19 -33.95 38.83
C GLY A 209 -12.13 -33.98 37.73
N GLY A 210 -11.31 -32.93 37.62
CA GLY A 210 -10.27 -32.80 36.60
C GLY A 210 -10.72 -32.12 35.30
N PHE A 211 -12.01 -31.90 35.08
CA PHE A 211 -12.55 -31.30 33.86
C PHE A 211 -13.02 -29.85 34.09
N ALA A 212 -12.67 -28.96 33.18
CA ALA A 212 -13.09 -27.57 33.23
C ALA A 212 -14.54 -27.42 32.73
N THR A 213 -15.37 -26.70 33.49
CA THR A 213 -16.70 -26.22 33.10
C THR A 213 -16.61 -24.73 32.83
N ILE A 214 -16.97 -24.29 31.63
CA ILE A 214 -16.81 -22.92 31.15
C ILE A 214 -18.17 -22.38 30.72
N GLY A 215 -18.60 -21.27 31.33
CA GLY A 215 -19.76 -20.51 30.89
C GLY A 215 -19.35 -19.36 29.99
N PHE A 216 -20.08 -19.13 28.90
CA PHE A 216 -19.83 -17.99 28.01
C PHE A 216 -21.12 -17.51 27.33
N THR A 217 -21.16 -16.23 26.95
CA THR A 217 -22.30 -15.61 26.30
C THR A 217 -21.91 -15.10 24.92
N VAL A 218 -22.83 -15.20 23.95
CA VAL A 218 -22.64 -14.76 22.56
C VAL A 218 -23.79 -13.87 22.14
N ARG A 219 -23.47 -12.73 21.51
CA ARG A 219 -24.45 -11.72 21.06
C ARG A 219 -24.15 -11.24 19.65
N ASP A 220 -25.17 -10.78 18.95
CA ASP A 220 -25.01 -10.12 17.65
C ASP A 220 -24.47 -8.68 17.81
N ALA A 221 -24.24 -8.01 16.69
CA ALA A 221 -23.75 -6.62 16.67
C ALA A 221 -24.71 -5.62 17.36
N ASN A 222 -25.99 -5.97 17.51
CA ASN A 222 -27.01 -5.17 18.18
C ASN A 222 -27.17 -5.55 19.67
N GLY A 223 -26.36 -6.49 20.17
CA GLY A 223 -26.41 -6.98 21.55
C GLY A 223 -27.50 -8.02 21.81
N ASN A 224 -28.21 -8.50 20.79
CA ASN A 224 -29.22 -9.53 20.97
C ASN A 224 -28.56 -10.90 21.23
N PRO A 225 -29.15 -11.74 22.09
CA PRO A 225 -28.70 -13.11 22.28
C PRO A 225 -28.59 -13.92 20.98
N LEU A 226 -27.50 -14.69 20.84
CA LEU A 226 -27.31 -15.62 19.75
C LEU A 226 -27.29 -17.07 20.25
N PRO A 227 -28.45 -17.75 20.36
CA PRO A 227 -28.52 -19.19 20.57
C PRO A 227 -28.18 -19.97 19.28
N GLY A 228 -27.89 -21.26 19.40
CA GLY A 228 -27.70 -22.21 18.29
C GLY A 228 -26.25 -22.53 17.92
N LEU A 229 -25.26 -22.23 18.77
CA LEU A 229 -23.86 -22.59 18.50
C LEU A 229 -23.70 -24.11 18.43
N ALA A 230 -23.16 -24.61 17.31
CA ALA A 230 -22.81 -26.01 17.08
C ALA A 230 -23.97 -27.04 17.04
N VAL A 231 -25.21 -26.62 16.77
CA VAL A 231 -26.30 -27.57 16.42
C VAL A 231 -26.03 -28.13 15.02
N ALA A 232 -25.62 -29.40 14.94
CA ALA A 232 -25.52 -30.11 13.67
C ALA A 232 -26.92 -30.20 13.02
N GLY A 233 -27.14 -29.42 11.95
CA GLY A 233 -28.23 -29.65 11.00
C GLY A 233 -29.44 -28.71 10.99
N SER A 234 -29.43 -27.53 11.63
CA SER A 234 -30.61 -26.63 11.59
C SER A 234 -30.46 -25.30 10.84
N ASN A 235 -29.27 -24.83 10.44
CA ASN A 235 -29.16 -23.78 9.41
C ASN A 235 -27.71 -23.62 8.87
N PRO A 236 -27.43 -23.84 7.57
CA PRO A 236 -26.10 -23.62 6.99
C PRO A 236 -25.65 -22.15 6.98
N THR A 237 -26.53 -21.19 7.31
CA THR A 237 -26.23 -19.75 7.24
C THR A 237 -25.87 -19.09 8.57
N ARG A 238 -25.75 -19.81 9.72
CA ARG A 238 -25.56 -19.12 11.01
C ARG A 238 -24.33 -19.42 11.88
N LEU A 239 -23.87 -20.63 12.20
CA LEU A 239 -22.85 -20.76 13.26
C LEU A 239 -22.00 -22.04 13.08
N GLN A 240 -20.66 -21.93 12.94
CA GLN A 240 -19.80 -23.08 12.63
C GLN A 240 -18.51 -23.24 13.47
N TYR A 241 -18.07 -22.23 14.24
CA TYR A 241 -16.75 -22.30 14.91
C TYR A 241 -16.77 -21.77 16.35
N PHE A 242 -16.36 -22.62 17.29
CA PHE A 242 -15.91 -22.21 18.63
C PHE A 242 -14.60 -22.93 18.98
N ARG A 243 -13.75 -22.31 19.80
CA ARG A 243 -12.54 -22.91 20.36
C ARG A 243 -12.21 -22.28 21.71
N LEU A 244 -11.93 -23.11 22.70
CA LEU A 244 -11.57 -22.74 24.06
C LEU A 244 -10.12 -23.11 24.37
N ALA A 245 -9.32 -22.13 24.76
CA ALA A 245 -7.95 -22.33 25.23
C ALA A 245 -7.80 -21.72 26.62
N TYR A 246 -6.98 -22.32 27.48
CA TYR A 246 -6.75 -21.78 28.81
C TYR A 246 -5.36 -22.11 29.36
N ALA A 247 -4.82 -21.19 30.17
CA ALA A 247 -3.49 -21.22 30.74
C ALA A 247 -3.50 -20.66 32.17
N GLN A 248 -2.52 -21.03 32.99
CA GLN A 248 -2.34 -20.46 34.33
C GLN A 248 -1.11 -19.57 34.38
N LEU A 249 -1.20 -18.50 35.16
CA LEU A 249 -0.08 -17.59 35.39
C LEU A 249 0.72 -18.09 36.60
N HIS A 250 1.90 -18.63 36.34
CA HIS A 250 2.82 -19.08 37.37
C HIS A 250 3.71 -17.93 37.84
N PRO A 251 4.04 -17.85 39.14
CA PRO A 251 5.05 -16.91 39.62
C PRO A 251 6.41 -17.21 39.00
N GLY A 252 7.27 -16.18 38.92
CA GLY A 252 8.66 -16.36 38.52
C GLY A 252 9.39 -17.33 39.46
N ALA A 253 10.37 -18.07 38.93
CA ALA A 253 11.17 -19.01 39.73
C ALA A 253 12.05 -18.28 40.75
N THR A 254 12.46 -17.05 40.45
CA THR A 254 13.20 -16.14 41.31
C THR A 254 12.54 -14.76 41.38
N ALA A 255 13.05 -13.87 42.25
CA ALA A 255 12.57 -12.48 42.33
C ALA A 255 12.81 -11.68 41.04
N ASP A 256 13.73 -12.14 40.19
CA ASP A 256 14.12 -11.51 38.93
C ASP A 256 13.42 -12.14 37.71
N ASP A 257 12.62 -13.18 37.92
CA ASP A 257 11.85 -13.82 36.86
C ASP A 257 10.44 -13.24 36.79
N ALA A 258 10.01 -12.90 35.58
CA ALA A 258 8.63 -12.46 35.39
C ALA A 258 7.65 -13.64 35.57
N PRO A 259 6.42 -13.40 36.06
CA PRO A 259 5.36 -14.40 36.01
C PRO A 259 5.14 -14.89 34.57
N THR A 260 4.92 -16.19 34.35
CA THR A 260 4.79 -16.77 33.00
C THR A 260 3.50 -17.57 32.81
N TRP A 261 2.93 -17.50 31.61
CA TRP A 261 1.77 -18.30 31.26
C TRP A 261 2.19 -19.74 30.95
N VAL A 262 1.51 -20.72 31.55
CA VAL A 262 1.68 -22.15 31.30
C VAL A 262 0.36 -22.70 30.77
N GLY A 263 0.40 -23.25 29.55
CA GLY A 263 -0.80 -23.77 28.88
C GLY A 263 -1.35 -25.02 29.55
N LEU A 264 -2.67 -25.04 29.79
CA LEU A 264 -3.40 -26.22 30.25
C LEU A 264 -4.08 -26.96 29.07
N THR A 265 -4.58 -26.21 28.09
CA THR A 265 -5.06 -26.74 26.80
C THR A 265 -4.81 -25.73 25.68
N SER A 266 -4.61 -26.23 24.45
CA SER A 266 -4.32 -25.42 23.27
C SER A 266 -5.52 -25.21 22.34
N GLY A 267 -6.72 -25.72 22.67
CA GLY A 267 -7.93 -25.41 21.89
C GLY A 267 -8.98 -26.52 21.83
N ASP A 268 -9.68 -26.77 22.94
CA ASP A 268 -10.84 -27.67 22.98
C ASP A 268 -12.05 -27.08 22.25
N ARG A 269 -12.81 -27.92 21.56
CA ARG A 269 -13.86 -27.52 20.62
C ARG A 269 -14.88 -28.61 20.31
N ASN A 270 -14.96 -29.67 21.13
CA ASN A 270 -15.87 -30.78 20.85
C ASN A 270 -17.35 -30.35 21.00
N PRO A 271 -18.15 -30.28 19.91
CA PRO A 271 -19.55 -29.85 19.98
C PRO A 271 -20.41 -30.67 20.93
N ALA A 272 -20.10 -31.97 21.11
CA ALA A 272 -20.85 -32.86 21.98
C ALA A 272 -20.82 -32.44 23.46
N ASN A 273 -19.86 -31.61 23.85
CA ASN A 273 -19.67 -31.14 25.21
C ASN A 273 -20.20 -29.72 25.43
N LEU A 274 -20.83 -29.12 24.40
CA LEU A 274 -21.42 -27.80 24.46
C LEU A 274 -22.92 -27.92 24.73
N THR A 275 -23.38 -27.24 25.77
CA THR A 275 -24.80 -27.06 26.09
C THR A 275 -25.20 -25.62 25.75
N ASP A 276 -26.20 -25.47 24.89
CA ASP A 276 -26.86 -24.19 24.60
C ASP A 276 -28.04 -24.00 25.55
N ASN A 277 -28.06 -22.90 26.28
CA ASN A 277 -29.13 -22.58 27.24
C ASN A 277 -30.33 -21.89 26.59
N GLY A 278 -30.26 -21.58 25.28
CA GLY A 278 -31.35 -21.00 24.49
C GLY A 278 -31.52 -19.48 24.61
N ASP A 279 -30.72 -18.83 25.46
CA ASP A 279 -30.74 -17.39 25.74
C ASP A 279 -29.44 -16.69 25.31
N GLY A 280 -28.67 -17.34 24.41
CA GLY A 280 -27.36 -16.89 23.97
C GLY A 280 -26.21 -17.18 24.95
N SER A 281 -26.50 -17.79 26.11
CA SER A 281 -25.48 -18.34 27.00
C SER A 281 -25.24 -19.83 26.73
N TYR A 282 -24.02 -20.26 26.99
CA TYR A 282 -23.54 -21.60 26.73
C TYR A 282 -22.74 -22.12 27.92
N THR A 283 -22.78 -23.44 28.11
CA THR A 283 -21.93 -24.15 29.07
C THR A 283 -21.13 -25.22 28.35
N TYR A 284 -19.82 -25.22 28.53
CA TYR A 284 -18.91 -26.17 27.93
C TYR A 284 -18.20 -26.99 29.00
N VAL A 285 -18.08 -28.31 28.80
CA VAL A 285 -17.28 -29.19 29.67
C VAL A 285 -16.07 -29.71 28.89
N SER A 286 -14.86 -29.52 29.40
CA SER A 286 -13.64 -29.93 28.69
C SER A 286 -13.59 -31.45 28.47
N THR A 287 -12.89 -31.84 27.41
CA THR A 287 -12.59 -33.24 27.07
C THR A 287 -11.31 -33.73 27.73
N THR A 288 -10.39 -32.82 28.05
CA THR A 288 -9.11 -33.11 28.70
C THR A 288 -9.22 -32.99 30.21
N ASP A 289 -8.73 -34.01 30.92
CA ASP A 289 -8.46 -33.97 32.36
C ASP A 289 -7.17 -33.18 32.61
N ILE A 290 -7.30 -32.07 33.34
CA ILE A 290 -6.21 -31.16 33.68
C ILE A 290 -5.79 -31.25 35.15
N SER A 291 -6.27 -32.25 35.90
CA SER A 291 -6.01 -32.40 37.34
C SER A 291 -4.52 -32.46 37.69
N ALA A 292 -3.68 -32.96 36.80
CA ALA A 292 -2.24 -33.07 37.02
C ALA A 292 -1.47 -31.73 36.87
N THR A 293 -2.05 -30.76 36.17
CA THR A 293 -1.38 -29.48 35.84
C THR A 293 -2.10 -28.26 36.40
N TYR A 294 -3.36 -28.40 36.82
CA TYR A 294 -4.17 -27.32 37.36
C TYR A 294 -3.89 -27.03 38.85
N ASP A 295 -3.59 -25.78 39.17
CA ASP A 295 -3.48 -25.26 40.53
C ASP A 295 -4.59 -24.22 40.83
N PRO A 296 -5.53 -24.48 41.76
CA PRO A 296 -6.61 -23.54 42.08
C PRO A 296 -6.14 -22.24 42.75
N ALA A 297 -4.89 -22.16 43.21
CA ALA A 297 -4.33 -20.94 43.77
C ALA A 297 -3.92 -19.91 42.71
N LEU A 298 -3.72 -20.33 41.46
CA LEU A 298 -3.20 -19.47 40.39
C LEU A 298 -4.31 -18.82 39.56
N VAL A 299 -3.99 -17.65 39.00
CA VAL A 299 -4.85 -16.96 38.03
C VAL A 299 -4.95 -17.82 36.76
N THR A 300 -6.17 -18.02 36.27
CA THR A 300 -6.43 -18.80 35.07
C THR A 300 -7.02 -17.92 33.98
N ARG A 301 -6.33 -17.80 32.84
CA ARG A 301 -6.84 -17.13 31.65
C ARG A 301 -7.61 -18.12 30.79
N VAL A 302 -8.83 -17.75 30.41
CA VAL A 302 -9.65 -18.50 29.46
C VAL A 302 -9.91 -17.62 28.24
N VAL A 303 -9.61 -18.15 27.06
CA VAL A 303 -9.85 -17.51 25.77
C VAL A 303 -10.88 -18.34 25.00
N ASN A 304 -11.91 -17.66 24.49
CA ASN A 304 -12.92 -18.22 23.61
C ASN A 304 -12.88 -17.54 22.24
N MET A 305 -12.72 -18.34 21.19
CA MET A 305 -12.73 -17.88 19.80
C MET A 305 -14.04 -18.33 19.16
N VAL A 306 -14.96 -17.41 18.84
CA VAL A 306 -16.32 -17.73 18.38
C VAL A 306 -16.64 -17.05 17.05
N SER A 307 -17.25 -17.76 16.09
CA SER A 307 -17.74 -17.18 14.83
C SER A 307 -19.13 -17.71 14.42
N ALA A 308 -19.91 -16.80 13.83
CA ALA A 308 -21.19 -17.04 13.18
C ALA A 308 -21.06 -17.36 11.68
N GLY A 309 -20.41 -18.49 11.34
CA GLY A 309 -20.45 -19.06 9.99
C GLY A 309 -20.02 -18.10 8.87
N ALA A 310 -20.52 -18.31 7.64
CA ALA A 310 -20.11 -17.59 6.43
C ALA A 310 -20.32 -16.05 6.45
N LEU A 311 -21.06 -15.52 7.43
CA LEU A 311 -21.30 -14.08 7.60
C LEU A 311 -20.22 -13.38 8.43
N VAL A 312 -19.50 -14.13 9.29
CA VAL A 312 -18.38 -13.63 10.09
C VAL A 312 -17.15 -14.50 9.80
N PRO A 313 -16.41 -14.22 8.72
CA PRO A 313 -15.29 -15.05 8.27
C PRO A 313 -14.15 -15.12 9.30
N VAL A 314 -14.13 -14.21 10.28
CA VAL A 314 -13.09 -14.16 11.32
C VAL A 314 -13.67 -14.22 12.74
N PRO A 315 -13.32 -15.24 13.55
CA PRO A 315 -13.75 -15.38 14.95
C PRO A 315 -13.49 -14.16 15.83
N TYR A 316 -14.45 -13.83 16.69
CA TYR A 316 -14.27 -12.92 17.83
C TYR A 316 -13.44 -13.59 18.92
N ASN A 317 -12.52 -12.87 19.54
CA ASN A 317 -11.67 -13.39 20.62
C ASN A 317 -12.12 -12.79 21.96
N ALA A 318 -12.91 -13.54 22.72
CA ALA A 318 -13.25 -13.20 24.09
C ALA A 318 -12.22 -13.80 25.05
N PHE A 319 -11.93 -13.12 26.15
CA PHE A 319 -11.11 -13.67 27.21
C PHE A 319 -11.55 -13.18 28.59
N THR A 320 -11.18 -13.91 29.62
CA THR A 320 -11.31 -13.49 31.02
C THR A 320 -10.25 -14.16 31.87
N ASP A 321 -9.67 -13.39 32.79
CA ASP A 321 -8.75 -13.88 33.81
C ASP A 321 -9.52 -14.14 35.10
N PHE A 322 -9.64 -15.41 35.47
CA PHE A 322 -10.29 -15.84 36.70
C PHE A 322 -9.28 -15.88 37.84
N PRO A 323 -9.52 -15.18 38.96
CA PRO A 323 -8.60 -15.18 40.09
C PRO A 323 -8.58 -16.56 40.76
N GLY A 324 -7.38 -17.01 41.16
CA GLY A 324 -7.22 -18.17 42.02
C GLY A 324 -7.46 -17.83 43.50
N THR A 325 -7.29 -18.81 44.39
CA THR A 325 -7.35 -18.59 45.85
C THR A 325 -6.08 -17.96 46.43
N GLY A 326 -5.01 -17.88 45.64
CA GLY A 326 -3.72 -17.33 46.02
C GLY A 326 -3.63 -15.81 45.83
N ALA A 327 -2.40 -15.29 45.85
CA ALA A 327 -2.14 -13.89 45.55
C ALA A 327 -2.52 -13.57 44.10
N LEU A 328 -3.14 -12.41 43.88
CA LEU A 328 -3.43 -11.94 42.52
C LEU A 328 -2.12 -11.65 41.80
N LEU A 329 -1.91 -12.35 40.68
CA LEU A 329 -0.82 -12.09 39.73
C LEU A 329 -1.41 -11.44 38.48
N ALA A 330 -0.67 -10.50 37.88
CA ALA A 330 -1.05 -9.86 36.63
C ALA A 330 0.14 -9.87 35.66
N ARG A 331 -0.17 -10.02 34.36
CA ARG A 331 0.81 -9.96 33.27
C ARG A 331 0.17 -9.29 32.05
N ASP A 332 -0.22 -8.03 32.23
CA ASP A 332 -0.75 -7.18 31.17
C ASP A 332 0.34 -6.20 30.73
N VAL A 333 1.18 -6.64 29.78
CA VAL A 333 2.41 -5.92 29.38
C VAL A 333 2.23 -5.12 28.09
N VAL A 334 1.40 -5.61 27.18
CA VAL A 334 1.12 -4.99 25.87
C VAL A 334 -0.37 -5.07 25.60
N THR A 335 -0.89 -4.14 24.81
CA THR A 335 -2.32 -4.10 24.46
C THR A 335 -2.52 -4.32 22.96
N ASN A 336 -3.70 -4.80 22.58
CA ASN A 336 -4.10 -4.86 21.17
C ASN A 336 -4.02 -3.50 20.46
N ALA A 337 -4.39 -2.43 21.16
CA ALA A 337 -4.36 -1.08 20.60
C ALA A 337 -2.93 -0.65 20.20
N ALA A 338 -1.92 -1.04 20.98
CA ALA A 338 -0.52 -0.77 20.65
C ALA A 338 -0.09 -1.46 19.34
N CYS A 339 -0.42 -2.75 19.16
CA CYS A 339 -0.13 -3.48 17.92
C CYS A 339 -0.89 -2.89 16.72
N ASN A 340 -2.17 -2.57 16.95
CA ASN A 340 -3.09 -2.06 15.94
C ASN A 340 -2.74 -0.64 15.46
N GLY A 341 -1.89 0.09 16.19
CA GLY A 341 -1.33 1.36 15.74
C GLY A 341 -0.65 1.26 14.37
N CYS A 342 0.04 0.14 14.10
CA CYS A 342 0.65 -0.14 12.80
C CYS A 342 -0.15 -1.15 11.95
N HIS A 343 -0.73 -2.16 12.60
CA HIS A 343 -1.33 -3.31 11.91
C HIS A 343 -2.79 -3.11 11.49
N GLY A 344 -3.44 -2.00 11.88
CA GLY A 344 -4.89 -1.88 11.76
C GLY A 344 -5.57 -2.91 12.66
N ARG A 345 -6.23 -3.93 12.12
CA ARG A 345 -6.63 -5.11 12.92
C ARG A 345 -5.58 -6.19 12.75
N LEU A 346 -4.85 -6.53 13.82
CA LEU A 346 -3.89 -7.64 13.81
C LEU A 346 -4.56 -8.93 13.28
N GLY A 347 -4.00 -9.55 12.24
CA GLY A 347 -4.60 -10.72 11.60
C GLY A 347 -5.92 -10.44 10.85
N GLY A 348 -6.24 -9.20 10.47
CA GLY A 348 -7.41 -8.88 9.66
C GLY A 348 -7.35 -9.45 8.22
N PRO A 349 -8.50 -9.71 7.58
CA PRO A 349 -8.53 -9.98 6.14
C PRO A 349 -8.05 -8.72 5.40
N GLY A 350 -7.09 -8.87 4.50
CA GLY A 350 -6.50 -7.74 3.74
C GLY A 350 -5.23 -7.14 4.34
N SER A 351 -4.66 -7.69 5.43
CA SER A 351 -3.25 -7.42 5.73
C SER A 351 -2.40 -7.96 4.57
N VAL A 352 -1.63 -7.12 3.90
CA VAL A 352 -0.81 -7.53 2.74
C VAL A 352 0.32 -8.50 3.10
N ILE A 353 0.52 -8.75 4.40
CA ILE A 353 1.32 -9.89 4.84
C ILE A 353 0.58 -11.16 4.42
N ASN A 354 1.19 -11.90 3.50
CA ASN A 354 0.82 -13.23 2.99
C ASN A 354 0.76 -14.33 4.09
N PHE A 355 0.69 -13.93 5.35
CA PHE A 355 0.53 -14.74 6.54
C PHE A 355 -0.57 -14.14 7.42
N PRO A 356 -1.86 -14.40 7.14
CA PRO A 356 -2.82 -14.35 8.22
C PRO A 356 -2.37 -15.42 9.22
N MET A 357 -1.73 -15.00 10.33
CA MET A 357 -1.27 -15.90 11.38
C MET A 357 -2.38 -16.91 11.69
N HIS A 358 -2.06 -18.19 11.56
CA HIS A 358 -3.00 -19.31 11.72
C HIS A 358 -4.22 -19.33 10.77
N GLY A 359 -4.02 -18.98 9.50
CA GLY A 359 -4.90 -19.39 8.39
C GLY A 359 -6.19 -18.60 8.23
N GLY A 360 -6.16 -17.28 8.41
CA GLY A 360 -7.29 -16.39 8.09
C GLY A 360 -7.72 -15.42 9.19
N GLY A 361 -6.85 -15.12 10.15
CA GLY A 361 -7.12 -14.07 11.14
C GLY A 361 -7.86 -14.51 12.39
N SER A 362 -7.96 -15.81 12.62
CA SER A 362 -8.75 -16.38 13.71
C SER A 362 -8.31 -15.97 15.13
N ARG A 363 -7.11 -15.40 15.25
CA ARG A 363 -6.48 -14.97 16.49
C ARG A 363 -5.91 -13.57 16.26
N TYR A 364 -6.49 -12.59 16.94
CA TYR A 364 -6.07 -11.20 16.86
C TYR A 364 -5.86 -10.57 18.24
N ALA A 365 -6.54 -11.04 19.28
CA ALA A 365 -6.32 -10.56 20.64
C ALA A 365 -4.95 -11.01 21.16
N VAL A 366 -4.22 -10.11 21.81
CA VAL A 366 -2.93 -10.43 22.45
C VAL A 366 -3.11 -11.56 23.47
N GLU A 367 -4.24 -11.56 24.18
CA GLU A 367 -4.60 -12.58 25.16
C GLU A 367 -4.78 -13.96 24.50
N ALA A 368 -5.31 -14.00 23.28
CA ALA A 368 -5.37 -15.21 22.47
C ALA A 368 -3.98 -15.70 22.02
N CYS A 369 -3.03 -14.80 21.79
CA CYS A 369 -1.64 -15.17 21.51
C CYS A 369 -0.96 -15.74 22.76
N THR A 370 -1.05 -15.04 23.89
CA THR A 370 -0.34 -15.38 25.13
C THR A 370 -0.81 -16.67 25.80
N VAL A 371 -2.05 -17.13 25.53
CA VAL A 371 -2.54 -18.44 26.02
C VAL A 371 -1.95 -19.63 25.24
N CYS A 372 -1.46 -19.39 24.02
CA CYS A 372 -0.88 -20.42 23.15
C CYS A 372 0.63 -20.33 23.05
N HIS A 373 1.18 -19.12 22.88
CA HIS A 373 2.62 -18.84 22.78
C HIS A 373 3.26 -18.75 24.18
N VAL A 374 3.15 -19.86 24.90
CA VAL A 374 3.65 -20.08 26.26
C VAL A 374 5.05 -20.70 26.23
N THR A 375 5.75 -20.68 27.37
CA THR A 375 7.11 -21.24 27.49
C THR A 375 7.18 -22.75 27.24
N THR A 376 6.06 -23.46 27.39
CA THR A 376 5.96 -24.91 27.14
C THR A 376 5.70 -25.27 25.66
N LEU A 377 5.52 -24.29 24.78
CA LEU A 377 5.32 -24.50 23.35
C LEU A 377 6.67 -24.49 22.60
N GLY A 378 7.06 -25.65 22.04
CA GLY A 378 8.05 -25.82 20.95
C GLY A 378 9.35 -25.01 21.02
N ALA A 379 10.48 -25.65 21.33
CA ALA A 379 11.87 -25.15 21.24
C ALA A 379 12.19 -23.78 21.90
N GLY A 380 11.25 -23.13 22.59
CA GLY A 380 11.44 -21.84 23.28
C GLY A 380 11.30 -20.61 22.37
N GLU A 381 11.58 -20.73 21.06
CA GLU A 381 11.47 -19.61 20.12
C GLU A 381 10.02 -19.20 19.79
N ALA A 382 9.05 -20.08 20.03
CA ALA A 382 7.63 -19.78 19.88
C ALA A 382 7.02 -19.07 21.09
N TYR A 383 7.79 -18.80 22.15
CA TYR A 383 7.34 -18.05 23.30
C TYR A 383 7.05 -16.59 22.92
N PHE A 384 5.93 -16.02 23.39
CA PHE A 384 5.41 -14.75 22.88
C PHE A 384 6.41 -13.58 22.90
N PRO A 385 7.11 -13.26 24.02
CA PRO A 385 8.10 -12.17 24.02
C PRO A 385 9.27 -12.43 23.06
N THR A 386 9.77 -13.66 23.02
CA THR A 386 10.89 -14.10 22.16
C THR A 386 10.52 -13.94 20.69
N MET A 387 9.39 -14.52 20.28
CA MET A 387 8.88 -14.48 18.92
C MET A 387 8.67 -13.04 18.44
N ILE A 388 7.99 -12.21 19.23
CA ILE A 388 7.64 -10.85 18.81
C ILE A 388 8.89 -9.97 18.67
N HIS A 389 9.86 -10.06 19.57
CA HIS A 389 11.11 -9.31 19.43
C HIS A 389 11.95 -9.77 18.24
N LYS A 390 12.06 -11.09 17.99
CA LYS A 390 12.78 -11.63 16.82
C LYS A 390 12.17 -11.18 15.50
N ILE A 391 10.83 -11.18 15.40
CA ILE A 391 10.12 -10.69 14.20
C ILE A 391 10.48 -9.22 13.94
N HIS A 392 10.29 -8.34 14.93
CA HIS A 392 10.45 -6.90 14.72
C HIS A 392 11.92 -6.45 14.64
N SER A 393 12.87 -7.26 15.11
CA SER A 393 14.31 -7.06 14.92
C SER A 393 14.88 -7.74 13.67
N ALA A 394 14.01 -8.17 12.75
CA ALA A 394 14.34 -8.74 11.45
C ALA A 394 15.27 -9.97 11.54
N GLN A 395 14.87 -10.96 12.33
CA GLN A 395 15.65 -12.19 12.51
C GLN A 395 15.05 -13.39 11.79
N ASN A 396 15.91 -14.33 11.40
CA ASN A 396 15.52 -15.66 10.94
C ASN A 396 15.57 -16.65 12.11
N PHE A 397 14.51 -17.42 12.31
CA PHE A 397 14.36 -18.34 13.44
C PHE A 397 13.35 -19.46 13.12
N ASP A 398 13.11 -20.41 14.04
CA ASP A 398 12.39 -21.67 13.77
C ASP A 398 10.96 -21.52 13.21
N LEU A 399 10.33 -20.34 13.33
CA LEU A 399 8.99 -20.07 12.82
C LEU A 399 8.96 -19.43 11.42
N GLY A 400 10.11 -19.04 10.87
CA GLY A 400 10.20 -18.42 9.55
C GLY A 400 11.36 -17.44 9.43
N ASP A 401 11.62 -17.05 8.19
CA ASP A 401 12.59 -16.03 7.86
C ASP A 401 11.94 -14.64 7.85
N TYR A 402 12.24 -13.83 8.86
CA TYR A 402 11.78 -12.44 8.97
C TYR A 402 12.91 -11.44 8.73
N SER A 403 14.05 -11.87 8.18
CA SER A 403 15.21 -11.00 7.92
C SER A 403 14.96 -9.91 6.87
N HIS A 404 13.91 -10.08 6.07
CA HIS A 404 13.43 -9.10 5.09
C HIS A 404 12.57 -7.99 5.71
N LEU A 405 12.14 -8.12 6.97
CA LEU A 405 11.30 -7.10 7.60
C LEU A 405 12.10 -5.82 7.86
N THR A 406 11.47 -4.68 7.57
CA THR A 406 11.99 -3.36 7.93
C THR A 406 11.06 -2.73 8.96
N TYR A 407 11.51 -2.61 10.21
CA TYR A 407 10.73 -1.95 11.26
C TYR A 407 10.72 -0.43 11.01
N PRO A 408 9.54 0.24 11.04
CA PRO A 408 9.39 1.62 10.54
C PRO A 408 9.98 2.72 11.44
N GLN A 409 10.57 2.36 12.59
CA GLN A 409 11.06 3.28 13.62
C GLN A 409 12.27 2.68 14.38
N ASP A 410 12.86 3.43 15.31
CA ASP A 410 13.95 2.92 16.15
C ASP A 410 13.46 1.82 17.09
N LEU A 411 14.16 0.68 17.14
CA LEU A 411 13.81 -0.46 17.99
C LEU A 411 13.91 -0.15 19.49
N ARG A 412 14.62 0.91 19.87
CA ARG A 412 14.72 1.40 21.24
C ARG A 412 13.43 2.07 21.74
N ASN A 413 12.45 2.33 20.86
CA ASN A 413 11.16 2.93 21.23
C ASN A 413 10.23 1.88 21.86
N CYS A 414 10.67 1.29 22.99
CA CYS A 414 10.01 0.19 23.70
C CYS A 414 8.55 0.51 24.04
N ALA A 415 8.27 1.75 24.43
CA ALA A 415 6.94 2.19 24.81
C ALA A 415 5.95 2.19 23.65
N THR A 416 6.37 1.96 22.40
CA THR A 416 5.46 1.70 21.28
C THR A 416 4.53 0.53 21.59
N CYS A 417 5.10 -0.61 22.00
CA CYS A 417 4.36 -1.84 22.27
C CYS A 417 3.99 -1.97 23.75
N HIS A 418 4.89 -1.53 24.65
CA HIS A 418 4.75 -1.69 26.09
C HIS A 418 3.80 -0.66 26.70
N LYS A 419 2.51 -0.77 26.37
CA LYS A 419 1.41 0.09 26.84
C LYS A 419 0.48 -0.60 27.85
N GLY A 420 0.81 -1.81 28.30
CA GLY A 420 0.01 -2.53 29.29
C GLY A 420 0.14 -1.96 30.70
N SER A 421 -0.77 -2.33 31.60
CA SER A 421 -0.79 -1.83 32.99
C SER A 421 0.32 -2.39 33.89
N THR A 422 1.01 -3.46 33.46
CA THR A 422 2.09 -4.12 34.21
C THR A 422 3.45 -3.77 33.58
N PRO A 423 4.29 -2.95 34.23
CA PRO A 423 5.53 -2.44 33.65
C PRO A 423 6.68 -3.47 33.78
N LEU A 424 6.53 -4.66 33.17
CA LEU A 424 7.56 -5.70 33.30
C LEU A 424 8.78 -5.46 32.40
N TRP A 425 8.65 -4.63 31.37
CA TRP A 425 9.67 -4.44 30.34
C TRP A 425 10.87 -3.60 30.81
N ASP A 426 10.65 -2.71 31.78
CA ASP A 426 11.68 -1.86 32.40
C ASP A 426 12.04 -2.31 33.82
N THR A 427 11.19 -3.09 34.49
CA THR A 427 11.48 -3.59 35.85
C THR A 427 12.04 -5.00 35.90
N VAL A 428 11.94 -5.80 34.83
CA VAL A 428 12.40 -7.20 34.80
C VAL A 428 13.33 -7.44 33.63
N GLN A 429 14.58 -7.81 33.93
CA GLN A 429 15.62 -8.09 32.94
C GLN A 429 16.02 -9.56 33.04
N ASN A 430 15.86 -10.31 31.95
CA ASN A 430 16.27 -11.71 31.91
C ASN A 430 16.84 -12.07 30.53
N VAL A 431 17.64 -13.14 30.51
CA VAL A 431 18.30 -13.64 29.29
C VAL A 431 17.27 -14.03 28.24
N GLU A 432 16.15 -14.63 28.64
CA GLU A 432 15.10 -15.14 27.75
C GLU A 432 14.42 -14.02 26.94
N THR A 433 14.34 -12.79 27.46
CA THR A 433 13.71 -11.66 26.76
C THR A 433 14.71 -10.77 26.00
N CYS A 434 15.95 -10.64 26.48
CA CYS A 434 16.94 -9.70 25.92
C CYS A 434 17.93 -10.37 24.95
N PHE A 435 18.53 -11.49 25.37
CA PHE A 435 19.60 -12.15 24.63
C PHE A 435 19.03 -12.95 23.45
N ASN A 436 19.72 -12.91 22.30
CA ASN A 436 19.32 -13.64 21.08
C ASN A 436 17.91 -13.29 20.55
N ASN A 437 17.34 -12.15 21.01
CA ASN A 437 16.03 -11.62 20.61
C ASN A 437 16.11 -10.23 20.00
N CYS A 438 16.97 -9.36 20.53
CA CYS A 438 17.37 -8.09 19.90
C CYS A 438 18.89 -7.93 19.94
N HIS A 439 19.54 -8.41 21.01
CA HIS A 439 21.00 -8.43 21.15
C HIS A 439 21.56 -9.75 20.61
N THR A 440 21.81 -9.79 19.29
CA THR A 440 22.19 -11.00 18.53
C THR A 440 23.70 -11.18 18.34
N THR A 441 24.53 -10.21 18.72
CA THR A 441 25.96 -10.28 18.44
C THR A 441 26.63 -11.42 19.21
N SER A 442 27.42 -12.18 18.45
CA SER A 442 28.36 -13.20 18.90
C SER A 442 29.12 -12.75 20.16
N VAL A 443 29.40 -13.72 21.02
CA VAL A 443 30.35 -13.76 22.16
C VAL A 443 31.79 -13.31 21.83
N THR A 444 31.99 -12.38 20.90
CA THR A 444 33.29 -11.83 20.48
C THR A 444 33.44 -10.35 20.77
N GLU A 445 32.37 -9.63 21.11
CA GLU A 445 32.49 -8.33 21.80
C GLU A 445 32.80 -8.59 23.28
N PRO A 446 33.89 -8.03 23.85
CA PRO A 446 34.25 -8.24 25.25
C PRO A 446 33.13 -7.91 26.24
N ALA A 447 32.17 -7.07 25.84
CA ALA A 447 31.05 -6.64 26.66
C ALA A 447 29.92 -7.68 26.84
N PHE A 448 29.82 -8.72 26.01
CA PHE A 448 28.66 -9.64 26.01
C PHE A 448 28.99 -11.14 26.20
N THR A 449 30.25 -11.47 26.51
CA THR A 449 30.74 -12.86 26.68
C THR A 449 30.23 -13.60 27.94
N HIS A 450 29.35 -12.99 28.75
CA HIS A 450 28.99 -13.50 30.08
C HIS A 450 27.55 -14.06 30.21
N LEU A 451 26.72 -13.97 29.15
CA LEU A 451 25.27 -14.27 29.24
C LEU A 451 24.90 -15.76 29.21
N ASN A 452 25.88 -16.66 29.11
CA ASN A 452 25.62 -18.10 29.04
C ASN A 452 25.46 -18.78 30.42
N THR A 453 25.60 -18.07 31.55
CA THR A 453 25.59 -18.72 32.88
C THR A 453 25.02 -17.93 34.08
N LEU A 454 24.49 -16.71 33.94
CA LEU A 454 24.29 -15.86 35.12
C LEU A 454 22.85 -15.80 35.65
N THR A 455 22.67 -16.41 36.82
CA THR A 455 21.63 -16.15 37.84
C THR A 455 21.78 -14.78 38.53
N SER A 456 22.47 -13.80 37.92
CA SER A 456 22.64 -12.48 38.53
C SER A 456 22.97 -11.39 37.51
N CYS A 457 21.96 -10.96 36.74
CA CYS A 457 22.03 -9.73 35.94
C CYS A 457 22.28 -8.51 36.84
N ASP A 458 21.73 -8.56 38.06
CA ASP A 458 21.82 -7.58 39.15
C ASP A 458 23.26 -7.20 39.58
N GLY A 459 24.25 -8.06 39.32
CA GLY A 459 25.64 -7.84 39.76
C GLY A 459 26.47 -6.92 38.85
N CYS A 460 26.09 -6.78 37.58
CA CYS A 460 26.85 -5.99 36.57
C CYS A 460 25.98 -4.93 35.87
N HIS A 461 24.69 -5.18 35.66
CA HIS A 461 23.73 -4.17 35.24
C HIS A 461 23.23 -3.39 36.48
N ALA A 462 24.14 -2.67 37.12
CA ALA A 462 23.79 -1.75 38.22
C ALA A 462 22.81 -0.63 37.76
N LEU A 463 22.62 -0.47 36.45
CA LEU A 463 21.54 0.30 35.84
C LEU A 463 20.36 -0.63 35.56
N LYS A 464 19.47 -0.77 36.55
CA LYS A 464 18.14 -1.37 36.35
C LYS A 464 17.25 -0.55 35.40
N ASP A 465 17.71 0.64 35.02
CA ASP A 465 16.97 1.56 34.18
C ASP A 465 17.13 1.23 32.69
N VAL A 466 16.26 0.35 32.20
CA VAL A 466 16.14 0.00 30.78
C VAL A 466 15.92 1.25 29.92
N THR A 467 15.21 2.26 30.45
CA THR A 467 14.90 3.49 29.72
C THR A 467 16.13 4.36 29.52
N ALA A 468 17.05 4.39 30.49
CA ALA A 468 18.31 5.13 30.38
C ALA A 468 19.30 4.49 29.40
N ILE A 469 19.40 3.16 29.38
CA ILE A 469 20.35 2.46 28.49
C ILE A 469 19.86 2.34 27.04
N HIS A 470 18.54 2.46 26.82
CA HIS A 470 17.93 2.55 25.49
C HIS A 470 17.55 3.99 25.11
N ALA A 471 18.09 4.99 25.80
CA ALA A 471 17.91 6.38 25.40
C ALA A 471 18.34 6.57 23.93
N THR A 472 17.60 7.40 23.21
CA THR A 472 17.92 7.79 21.83
C THR A 472 18.73 9.07 21.82
N GLU A 473 19.24 9.42 20.64
CA GLU A 473 19.88 10.71 20.43
C GLU A 473 18.81 11.81 20.51
N ASN A 474 17.67 11.64 19.84
CA ASN A 474 16.57 12.61 19.83
C ASN A 474 15.39 12.10 20.66
N ALA A 475 14.77 12.99 21.43
CA ALA A 475 13.60 12.65 22.24
C ALA A 475 12.38 12.43 21.34
N THR A 476 11.65 11.35 21.59
CA THR A 476 10.40 11.01 20.89
C THR A 476 9.30 10.63 21.89
N ALA A 477 8.06 10.47 21.44
CA ALA A 477 6.92 10.21 22.33
C ALA A 477 7.02 8.89 23.11
N ASN A 478 7.58 7.85 22.49
CA ASN A 478 7.82 6.53 23.08
C ASN A 478 9.26 6.36 23.58
N ASN A 479 10.13 7.34 23.38
CA ASN A 479 11.47 7.39 23.97
C ASN A 479 11.86 8.85 24.33
N PRO A 480 11.29 9.39 25.43
CA PRO A 480 11.52 10.78 25.79
C PRO A 480 12.90 11.02 26.42
N GLN A 481 13.63 9.96 26.77
CA GLN A 481 14.94 10.07 27.41
C GLN A 481 16.02 10.20 26.34
N VAL A 482 16.91 11.17 26.52
CA VAL A 482 18.12 11.35 25.70
C VAL A 482 19.35 11.18 26.56
N HIS A 483 20.47 10.83 25.94
CA HIS A 483 21.74 10.72 26.64
C HIS A 483 22.12 12.03 27.34
N SER A 484 22.70 11.91 28.54
CA SER A 484 23.12 13.06 29.36
C SER A 484 23.99 14.04 28.57
N GLY A 485 23.67 15.33 28.70
CA GLY A 485 24.35 16.43 28.01
C GLY A 485 23.75 16.81 26.65
N LEU A 486 22.92 15.95 26.03
CA LEU A 486 22.18 16.30 24.82
C LEU A 486 21.00 17.23 25.15
N VAL A 487 20.74 18.17 24.24
CA VAL A 487 19.63 19.14 24.34
C VAL A 487 18.61 18.91 23.23
N ASN A 488 17.35 19.31 23.43
CA ASN A 488 16.32 19.23 22.40
C ASN A 488 15.94 20.62 21.89
N PHE A 489 15.65 20.71 20.60
CA PHE A 489 15.17 21.95 19.98
C PHE A 489 13.72 21.80 19.55
N GLU A 490 12.99 22.92 19.56
CA GLU A 490 11.66 23.02 18.97
C GLU A 490 11.55 24.30 18.14
N TYR A 491 10.88 24.19 16.99
CA TYR A 491 10.76 25.26 16.01
C TYR A 491 9.33 25.80 15.97
N PHE A 492 9.21 27.13 15.85
CA PHE A 492 7.95 27.83 15.74
C PHE A 492 8.06 28.89 14.65
N VAL A 493 7.10 28.93 13.73
CA VAL A 493 6.93 30.03 12.77
C VAL A 493 5.59 30.68 13.09
N ASP A 494 5.65 31.79 13.83
CA ASP A 494 4.49 32.45 14.42
C ASP A 494 3.62 33.15 13.38
N SER A 495 4.25 33.78 12.38
CA SER A 495 3.53 34.42 11.27
C SER A 495 4.39 34.61 10.04
N VAL A 496 3.72 34.66 8.89
CA VAL A 496 4.30 35.02 7.59
C VAL A 496 3.41 36.07 6.94
N THR A 497 4.01 37.19 6.53
CA THR A 497 3.35 38.20 5.70
C THR A 497 4.16 38.45 4.44
N VAL A 498 3.51 38.75 3.33
CA VAL A 498 4.17 39.00 2.04
C VAL A 498 3.68 40.32 1.46
N ASP A 499 4.60 41.13 0.93
CA ASP A 499 4.24 42.25 0.07
C ASP A 499 3.96 41.72 -1.34
N ASP A 500 2.71 41.75 -1.78
CA ASP A 500 2.30 41.22 -3.09
C ASP A 500 2.92 41.95 -4.28
N ALA A 501 3.37 43.20 -4.10
CA ALA A 501 3.96 43.98 -5.18
C ALA A 501 5.43 43.59 -5.44
N THR A 502 6.16 43.17 -4.41
CA THR A 502 7.59 42.84 -4.51
C THR A 502 7.89 41.35 -4.33
N GLY A 503 7.00 40.61 -3.67
CA GLY A 503 7.22 39.23 -3.26
C GLY A 503 8.11 39.08 -2.01
N ASP A 504 8.39 40.19 -1.31
CA ASP A 504 9.20 40.18 -0.09
C ASP A 504 8.41 39.53 1.06
N ALA A 505 9.03 38.60 1.76
CA ALA A 505 8.41 37.93 2.91
C ALA A 505 8.98 38.46 4.22
N THR A 506 8.11 38.77 5.17
CA THR A 506 8.46 39.03 6.58
C THR A 506 7.98 37.86 7.42
N ILE A 507 8.90 37.23 8.14
CA ILE A 507 8.68 36.02 8.93
C ILE A 507 8.95 36.35 10.39
N THR A 508 7.97 36.05 11.26
CA THR A 508 8.17 36.03 12.72
C THR A 508 8.28 34.59 13.17
N PHE A 509 9.34 34.26 13.90
CA PHE A 509 9.63 32.91 14.34
C PHE A 509 10.42 32.91 15.65
N HIS A 510 10.40 31.80 16.37
CA HIS A 510 11.28 31.54 17.50
C HIS A 510 11.71 30.08 17.54
N ILE A 511 12.79 29.82 18.27
CA ILE A 511 13.33 28.48 18.46
C ILE A 511 13.54 28.29 19.95
N GLN A 512 13.10 27.15 20.48
CA GLN A 512 13.32 26.79 21.88
C GLN A 512 14.42 25.75 21.99
N GLN A 513 15.22 25.85 23.05
CA GLN A 513 16.12 24.81 23.52
C GLN A 513 15.64 24.36 24.89
N ASP A 514 15.28 23.07 25.02
CA ASP A 514 14.75 22.47 26.25
C ASP A 514 13.58 23.28 26.87
N GLY A 515 12.69 23.80 25.99
CA GLY A 515 11.51 24.59 26.38
C GLY A 515 11.78 26.06 26.71
N VAL A 516 13.00 26.56 26.47
CA VAL A 516 13.38 27.97 26.70
C VAL A 516 13.73 28.63 25.37
N ASP A 517 13.17 29.82 25.11
CA ASP A 517 13.45 30.59 23.90
C ASP A 517 14.95 30.89 23.76
N LEU A 518 15.50 30.54 22.60
CA LEU A 518 16.93 30.56 22.31
C LEU A 518 17.36 31.94 21.79
N ASP A 519 18.46 32.47 22.32
CA ASP A 519 19.10 33.65 21.76
C ASP A 519 19.87 33.30 20.48
N LEU A 520 19.45 33.87 19.35
CA LEU A 520 20.03 33.67 18.02
C LEU A 520 20.93 34.85 17.59
N SER A 521 21.31 35.73 18.52
CA SER A 521 22.30 36.80 18.27
C SER A 521 23.66 36.26 17.80
N THR A 522 23.97 35.01 18.17
CA THR A 522 25.08 34.22 17.62
C THR A 522 24.50 32.96 16.98
N ASN A 523 24.63 32.83 15.66
CA ASN A 523 24.06 31.71 14.90
C ASN A 523 25.13 31.11 13.96
N PRO A 524 25.50 29.82 14.10
CA PRO A 524 24.96 28.85 15.05
C PRO A 524 25.27 29.19 16.52
N PRO A 525 24.44 28.76 17.47
CA PRO A 525 24.72 28.91 18.90
C PRO A 525 26.06 28.28 19.29
N ALA A 526 26.69 28.78 20.35
CA ALA A 526 27.97 28.26 20.82
C ALA A 526 27.88 26.76 21.17
N GLY A 527 28.83 25.96 20.67
CA GLY A 527 28.81 24.51 20.83
C GLY A 527 28.00 23.76 19.75
N PHE A 528 27.45 24.47 18.77
CA PHE A 528 26.67 23.89 17.68
C PHE A 528 27.24 24.25 16.30
N THR A 529 26.98 23.40 15.31
CA THR A 529 27.37 23.60 13.91
C THR A 529 26.20 23.26 12.98
N GLY A 530 26.27 23.71 11.73
CA GLY A 530 25.13 23.62 10.81
C GLY A 530 23.99 24.54 11.25
N GLY A 531 22.75 24.17 10.93
CA GLY A 531 21.58 24.87 11.42
C GLY A 531 20.37 24.79 10.49
N PRO A 532 19.21 25.24 10.97
CA PRO A 532 17.99 25.16 10.22
C PRO A 532 17.93 26.17 9.08
N SER A 533 16.96 25.97 8.19
CA SER A 533 16.73 26.81 7.01
C SER A 533 15.24 27.02 6.78
N LEU A 534 14.91 28.19 6.25
CA LEU A 534 13.58 28.51 5.75
C LEU A 534 13.39 27.96 4.33
N LEU A 535 12.25 27.37 4.06
CA LEU A 535 11.77 26.94 2.74
C LEU A 535 10.62 27.84 2.30
N PHE A 536 10.63 28.27 1.04
CA PHE A 536 9.59 29.13 0.47
C PHE A 536 8.87 28.37 -0.65
N ALA A 537 7.67 27.88 -0.35
CA ALA A 537 6.84 27.15 -1.30
C ALA A 537 5.59 27.96 -1.70
N TYR A 538 5.17 27.79 -2.94
CA TYR A 538 4.11 28.56 -3.55
C TYR A 538 3.46 27.84 -4.75
N ALA A 539 2.37 28.42 -5.22
CA ALA A 539 1.69 28.07 -6.45
C ALA A 539 1.64 29.26 -7.42
N LEU A 540 1.76 28.99 -8.71
CA LEU A 540 1.46 29.90 -9.81
C LEU A 540 0.52 29.21 -10.81
N PRO A 541 -0.27 29.95 -11.61
CA PRO A 541 -1.10 29.36 -12.66
C PRO A 541 -0.30 28.41 -13.56
N GLN A 542 -0.84 27.22 -13.82
CA GLN A 542 -0.16 26.16 -14.56
C GLN A 542 -1.16 25.35 -15.38
N ASP A 543 -0.82 25.01 -16.63
CA ASP A 543 -1.59 24.09 -17.49
C ASP A 543 -3.11 24.45 -17.60
N GLY A 544 -3.43 25.74 -17.69
CA GLY A 544 -4.81 26.23 -17.75
C GLY A 544 -5.55 26.25 -16.40
N VAL A 545 -4.88 25.89 -15.31
CA VAL A 545 -5.37 26.02 -13.94
C VAL A 545 -4.92 27.37 -13.36
N ASN A 546 -5.87 28.29 -13.20
CA ASN A 546 -5.60 29.64 -12.70
C ASN A 546 -5.29 29.70 -11.19
N ALA A 547 -5.84 28.77 -10.41
CA ALA A 547 -5.66 28.70 -8.96
C ALA A 547 -5.35 27.25 -8.59
N PRO A 548 -4.07 26.83 -8.60
CA PRO A 548 -3.71 25.47 -8.23
C PRO A 548 -4.09 25.13 -6.79
N ALA A 549 -4.46 23.88 -6.54
CA ALA A 549 -4.79 23.37 -5.22
C ALA A 549 -3.57 22.91 -4.41
N ASP A 550 -2.42 22.77 -5.06
CA ASP A 550 -1.14 22.34 -4.48
C ASP A 550 -0.01 23.31 -4.84
N TYR A 551 1.07 23.25 -4.06
CA TYR A 551 2.32 23.88 -4.44
C TYR A 551 2.79 23.31 -5.77
N ASN A 552 3.37 24.16 -6.60
CA ASN A 552 4.02 23.74 -7.84
C ASN A 552 5.41 24.35 -8.03
N ASN A 553 5.74 25.36 -7.21
CA ASN A 553 7.00 26.10 -7.21
C ASN A 553 7.46 26.44 -8.63
N LEU A 554 6.51 26.85 -9.47
CA LEU A 554 6.72 27.02 -10.91
C LEU A 554 7.85 28.02 -11.17
N GLY A 555 8.76 27.66 -12.08
CA GLY A 555 9.97 28.45 -12.37
C GLY A 555 11.18 28.07 -11.51
N ARG A 556 11.08 27.03 -10.68
CA ARG A 556 12.20 26.44 -9.94
C ARG A 556 12.65 25.13 -10.59
N THR A 557 13.95 24.87 -10.56
CA THR A 557 14.52 23.58 -10.97
C THR A 557 13.87 22.43 -10.21
N ALA A 558 13.36 21.44 -10.94
CA ALA A 558 12.65 20.27 -10.43
C ALA A 558 11.48 20.61 -9.49
N GLY A 559 10.86 21.78 -9.65
CA GLY A 559 9.77 22.27 -8.81
C GLY A 559 10.20 22.40 -7.33
N GLN A 560 11.48 22.57 -7.03
CA GLN A 560 11.95 22.63 -5.64
C GLN A 560 11.86 24.03 -5.05
N PRO A 561 11.37 24.20 -3.80
CA PRO A 561 11.26 25.50 -3.17
C PRO A 561 12.64 26.14 -2.95
N ALA A 562 12.66 27.46 -2.79
CA ALA A 562 13.89 28.14 -2.38
C ALA A 562 14.23 27.79 -0.92
N THR A 563 15.53 27.73 -0.60
CA THR A 563 16.03 27.44 0.75
C THR A 563 16.93 28.58 1.20
N GLN A 564 16.71 29.11 2.40
CA GLN A 564 17.53 30.17 3.00
C GLN A 564 17.95 29.76 4.41
N ALA A 565 19.25 29.57 4.63
CA ALA A 565 19.78 29.28 5.96
C ALA A 565 19.54 30.47 6.90
N ILE A 566 19.09 30.20 8.13
CA ILE A 566 18.82 31.27 9.11
C ILE A 566 20.10 31.98 9.56
N SER A 567 21.26 31.33 9.45
CA SER A 567 22.57 31.93 9.74
C SER A 567 22.97 33.00 8.72
N GLY A 568 22.34 33.01 7.54
CA GLY A 568 22.54 34.03 6.51
C GLY A 568 21.57 35.20 6.60
N LEU A 569 20.65 35.21 7.59
CA LEU A 569 19.62 36.23 7.73
C LEU A 569 20.03 37.31 8.72
N THR A 570 19.61 38.54 8.44
CA THR A 570 19.61 39.59 9.45
C THR A 570 18.35 39.47 10.29
N LEU A 571 18.51 39.15 11.58
CA LEU A 571 17.41 39.00 12.53
C LEU A 571 17.24 40.27 13.36
N SER A 572 16.00 40.63 13.63
CA SER A 572 15.61 41.68 14.59
C SER A 572 14.61 41.11 15.59
N GLY A 573 14.33 41.81 16.70
CA GLY A 573 13.39 41.33 17.72
C GLY A 573 14.07 40.71 18.94
N THR A 574 13.47 39.67 19.52
CA THR A 574 13.89 39.05 20.79
C THR A 574 13.86 37.52 20.67
N PRO A 575 14.48 36.76 21.60
CA PRO A 575 14.40 35.29 21.62
C PRO A 575 12.98 34.72 21.46
N ALA A 576 11.97 35.37 22.04
CA ALA A 576 10.57 34.94 21.97
C ALA A 576 9.88 35.26 20.62
N ALA A 577 10.49 36.08 19.77
CA ALA A 577 9.95 36.49 18.47
C ALA A 577 11.03 37.21 17.65
N TYR A 578 11.78 36.45 16.86
CA TYR A 578 12.67 37.02 15.85
C TYR A 578 11.91 37.34 14.57
N VAL A 579 12.29 38.45 13.94
CA VAL A 579 11.77 38.88 12.65
C VAL A 579 12.88 38.86 11.62
N ALA A 580 12.65 38.15 10.52
CA ALA A 580 13.48 38.15 9.32
C ALA A 580 12.70 38.68 8.12
N THR A 581 13.35 39.46 7.26
CA THR A 581 12.79 39.85 5.96
C THR A 581 13.64 39.25 4.84
N VAL A 582 12.99 38.54 3.93
CA VAL A 582 13.63 37.87 2.79
C VAL A 582 13.12 38.52 1.50
N PRO A 583 13.97 39.29 0.80
CA PRO A 583 13.56 39.94 -0.43
C PRO A 583 13.24 38.94 -1.55
N ALA A 584 12.20 39.22 -2.34
CA ALA A 584 11.74 38.39 -3.45
C ALA A 584 11.66 36.89 -3.10
N ALA A 585 11.22 36.59 -1.88
CA ALA A 585 11.07 35.22 -1.39
C ALA A 585 10.07 34.42 -2.24
N PHE A 586 9.03 35.11 -2.72
CA PHE A 586 8.00 34.56 -3.60
C PHE A 586 7.97 35.34 -4.92
N PRO A 587 7.66 34.69 -6.06
CA PRO A 587 7.35 35.41 -7.28
C PRO A 587 6.10 36.27 -7.13
N VAL A 588 6.06 37.42 -7.80
CA VAL A 588 4.87 38.28 -7.86
C VAL A 588 3.70 37.51 -8.50
N GLY A 589 2.52 37.58 -7.88
CA GLY A 589 1.32 36.87 -8.31
C GLY A 589 1.21 35.42 -7.83
N ALA A 590 2.17 34.95 -7.03
CA ALA A 590 2.10 33.63 -6.41
C ALA A 590 1.02 33.57 -5.31
N THR A 591 0.37 32.41 -5.18
CA THR A 591 -0.63 32.08 -4.16
C THR A 591 -0.23 30.81 -3.41
N LEU A 592 -1.00 30.37 -2.41
CA LEU A 592 -0.66 29.22 -1.55
C LEU A 592 0.76 29.34 -0.97
N ARG A 593 1.14 30.54 -0.56
CA ARG A 593 2.49 30.83 -0.06
C ARG A 593 2.63 30.33 1.37
N ASN A 594 3.73 29.64 1.64
CA ASN A 594 4.07 29.21 2.98
C ASN A 594 5.58 29.27 3.21
N VAL A 595 5.94 29.33 4.50
CA VAL A 595 7.31 29.20 4.95
C VAL A 595 7.44 27.98 5.85
N GLY A 596 8.34 27.07 5.46
CA GLY A 596 8.74 25.93 6.27
C GLY A 596 10.05 26.19 7.01
N LEU A 597 10.13 25.91 8.31
CA LEU A 597 11.39 25.87 9.06
C LEU A 597 11.78 24.41 9.28
N GLN A 598 12.92 24.03 8.70
CA GLN A 598 13.44 22.64 8.67
C GLN A 598 14.95 22.60 8.93
N GLY A 599 15.53 21.41 9.00
CA GLY A 599 16.94 21.20 9.30
C GLY A 599 17.20 21.07 10.80
N TYR A 600 18.47 21.03 11.18
CA TYR A 600 18.89 20.90 12.57
C TYR A 600 20.30 21.42 12.79
N TRP A 601 20.67 21.59 14.06
CA TRP A 601 22.05 21.76 14.47
C TRP A 601 22.70 20.44 14.88
N THR A 602 24.00 20.35 14.67
CA THR A 602 24.85 19.30 15.25
C THR A 602 25.51 19.85 16.52
N GLN A 603 25.24 19.23 17.66
CA GLN A 603 25.89 19.52 18.93
C GLN A 603 27.31 18.96 18.89
N ALA A 604 28.31 19.81 19.12
CA ALA A 604 29.71 19.45 19.01
C ALA A 604 30.20 18.65 20.22
N ALA A 605 31.10 17.69 19.99
CA ALA A 605 31.79 16.96 21.03
C ALA A 605 32.43 17.90 22.07
N GLY A 606 32.30 17.56 23.35
CA GLY A 606 32.72 18.37 24.50
C GLY A 606 31.68 19.39 24.98
N THR A 607 30.67 19.73 24.17
CA THR A 607 29.55 20.60 24.59
C THR A 607 28.67 19.84 25.58
N ASN A 608 28.49 20.37 26.79
CA ASN A 608 27.79 19.70 27.89
C ASN A 608 28.33 18.30 28.21
N GLY A 609 29.61 18.04 27.91
CA GLY A 609 30.26 16.76 28.23
C GLY A 609 29.95 15.59 27.29
N ILE A 610 29.31 15.83 26.14
CA ILE A 610 29.03 14.75 25.17
C ILE A 610 30.33 14.29 24.47
N ALA A 611 30.44 12.99 24.19
CA ALA A 611 31.67 12.39 23.66
C ALA A 611 31.87 12.57 22.14
N ALA A 612 30.79 12.75 21.38
CA ALA A 612 30.81 12.80 19.93
C ALA A 612 29.87 13.87 19.37
N ASN A 613 30.14 14.32 18.15
CA ASN A 613 29.23 15.22 17.43
C ASN A 613 27.90 14.51 17.22
N THR A 614 26.82 15.09 17.73
CA THR A 614 25.50 14.46 17.71
C THR A 614 24.50 15.38 17.04
N ALA A 615 23.82 14.87 16.02
CA ALA A 615 22.76 15.58 15.33
C ALA A 615 21.55 15.77 16.25
N ARG A 616 20.95 16.98 16.25
CA ARG A 616 19.78 17.32 17.06
C ARG A 616 18.55 17.47 16.18
N HIS A 617 18.13 16.35 15.59
CA HIS A 617 17.03 16.33 14.63
C HIS A 617 15.77 16.94 15.25
N THR A 618 15.15 17.87 14.53
CA THR A 618 14.05 18.69 15.07
C THR A 618 12.84 18.60 14.14
N ARG A 619 11.64 18.55 14.71
CA ARG A 619 10.38 18.56 13.96
C ARG A 619 10.33 19.79 13.03
N SER A 620 10.03 19.56 11.76
CA SER A 620 9.84 20.66 10.81
C SER A 620 8.46 21.30 11.01
N VAL A 621 8.37 22.62 10.86
CA VAL A 621 7.10 23.36 10.96
C VAL A 621 6.86 24.13 9.67
N VAL A 622 5.58 24.27 9.29
CA VAL A 622 5.16 25.02 8.11
C VAL A 622 4.05 25.96 8.52
N THR A 623 4.18 27.23 8.16
CA THR A 623 3.16 28.25 8.38
C THR A 623 2.83 28.91 7.05
N ALA A 624 1.55 28.87 6.69
CA ALA A 624 1.04 29.54 5.50
C ALA A 624 0.95 31.06 5.73
N VAL A 625 1.00 31.82 4.64
CA VAL A 625 0.50 33.19 4.64
C VAL A 625 -1.00 33.14 4.98
N VAL A 626 -1.46 34.05 5.85
CA VAL A 626 -2.84 34.05 6.35
C VAL A 626 -3.84 34.06 5.21
N GLY A 627 -4.76 33.08 5.19
CA GLY A 627 -5.78 32.94 4.15
C GLY A 627 -5.33 32.18 2.89
N GLU A 628 -4.09 31.68 2.88
CA GLU A 628 -3.51 30.87 1.80
C GLU A 628 -3.22 29.43 2.25
N GLU A 629 -3.99 28.93 3.22
CA GLU A 629 -3.79 27.60 3.78
C GLU A 629 -4.03 26.53 2.71
N ARG A 630 -3.07 25.60 2.60
CA ARG A 630 -3.24 24.41 1.78
C ARG A 630 -4.23 23.46 2.46
N ARG A 631 -5.00 22.72 1.65
CA ARG A 631 -5.89 21.66 2.13
C ARG A 631 -5.14 20.62 2.97
N ALA A 632 -5.77 20.15 4.04
CA ALA A 632 -5.31 19.00 4.80
C ALA A 632 -5.85 17.71 4.15
N VAL A 633 -4.96 16.74 3.87
CA VAL A 633 -5.34 15.47 3.23
C VAL A 633 -5.05 14.30 4.16
N VAL A 634 -3.83 14.24 4.71
CA VAL A 634 -3.37 13.18 5.60
C VAL A 634 -3.07 13.72 6.99
N SER A 635 -3.08 12.84 7.99
CA SER A 635 -2.79 13.19 9.37
C SER A 635 -1.34 12.85 9.74
N SER A 636 -0.60 13.81 10.29
CA SER A 636 0.74 13.56 10.84
C SER A 636 0.72 12.50 11.95
N ALA A 637 -0.32 12.51 12.79
CA ALA A 637 -0.51 11.52 13.84
C ALA A 637 -0.72 10.11 13.28
N ALA A 638 -1.36 9.99 12.11
CA ALA A 638 -1.58 8.70 11.46
C ALA A 638 -0.27 8.13 10.91
N CYS A 639 0.59 8.96 10.31
CA CYS A 639 1.93 8.53 9.89
C CYS A 639 2.82 8.18 11.11
N ALA A 640 2.77 8.99 12.16
CA ALA A 640 3.54 8.78 13.38
C ALA A 640 3.07 7.58 14.21
N ALA A 641 1.86 7.05 13.98
CA ALA A 641 1.43 5.79 14.59
C ALA A 641 2.35 4.62 14.23
N CYS A 642 2.96 4.65 13.03
CA CYS A 642 3.94 3.66 12.58
C CYS A 642 5.39 4.16 12.71
N HIS A 643 5.64 5.40 12.29
CA HIS A 643 7.01 5.91 12.16
C HIS A 643 7.53 6.66 13.38
N GLU A 644 6.62 7.12 14.26
CA GLU A 644 6.87 7.99 15.41
C GLU A 644 7.54 9.33 15.09
N MET A 645 8.79 9.26 14.59
CA MET A 645 9.57 10.33 14.02
C MET A 645 10.11 9.88 12.66
N PHE A 646 9.55 10.39 11.56
CA PHE A 646 9.98 10.00 10.22
C PHE A 646 11.07 10.95 9.69
N GLU A 647 12.22 10.39 9.32
CA GLU A 647 13.43 11.14 8.94
C GLU A 647 13.97 10.78 7.55
N GLY A 648 13.11 10.69 6.53
CA GLY A 648 13.48 10.26 5.17
C GLY A 648 14.57 11.08 4.46
N HIS A 649 15.04 12.18 5.05
CA HIS A 649 16.12 13.02 4.54
C HIS A 649 17.30 13.16 5.53
N GLY A 650 17.49 12.20 6.43
CA GLY A 650 18.58 12.18 7.41
C GLY A 650 18.41 13.27 8.46
N GLY A 651 17.22 13.38 9.04
CA GLY A 651 16.92 14.35 10.09
C GLY A 651 16.59 15.77 9.61
N ASN A 652 16.78 16.09 8.33
CA ASN A 652 16.57 17.45 7.82
C ASN A 652 15.09 17.83 7.64
N ARG A 653 14.22 16.83 7.43
CA ARG A 653 12.77 16.98 7.31
C ARG A 653 12.14 15.92 8.18
N ASN A 654 11.61 16.36 9.31
CA ASN A 654 11.10 15.45 10.31
C ASN A 654 9.63 15.71 10.56
N LEU A 655 8.89 14.61 10.54
CA LEU A 655 7.48 14.50 10.86
C LEU A 655 7.39 13.81 12.23
N THR A 656 6.51 14.31 13.11
CA THR A 656 6.10 13.67 14.36
C THR A 656 4.58 13.68 14.47
N ALA A 657 3.99 13.07 15.51
CA ALA A 657 2.52 12.97 15.62
C ALA A 657 1.80 14.33 15.62
N ASP A 658 2.48 15.34 16.12
CA ASP A 658 2.06 16.71 16.34
C ASP A 658 2.29 17.63 15.13
N GLY A 659 2.91 17.14 14.04
CA GLY A 659 3.01 17.89 12.80
C GLY A 659 4.16 17.49 11.87
N GLY A 660 4.37 18.30 10.85
CA GLY A 660 5.52 18.19 9.95
C GLY A 660 5.23 17.51 8.61
N VAL A 661 4.10 16.82 8.42
CA VAL A 661 3.78 16.21 7.10
C VAL A 661 3.74 17.23 5.97
N GLU A 662 3.30 18.46 6.25
CA GLU A 662 3.23 19.55 5.26
C GLU A 662 4.60 19.93 4.70
N ILE A 663 5.71 19.75 5.46
CA ILE A 663 7.05 20.05 4.95
C ILE A 663 7.37 19.20 3.72
N CYS A 664 6.87 17.96 3.69
CA CYS A 664 7.13 17.03 2.60
C CYS A 664 6.53 17.55 1.30
N VAL A 665 5.29 18.04 1.35
CA VAL A 665 4.55 18.50 0.17
C VAL A 665 5.12 19.78 -0.43
N THR A 666 5.83 20.59 0.36
CA THR A 666 6.56 21.77 -0.18
C THR A 666 7.56 21.40 -1.28
N CYS A 667 8.14 20.21 -1.22
CA CYS A 667 9.13 19.70 -2.17
C CYS A 667 8.56 18.59 -3.07
N HIS A 668 7.74 17.69 -2.51
CA HIS A 668 7.13 16.55 -3.19
C HIS A 668 5.81 16.96 -3.81
N ASN A 669 5.90 17.75 -4.87
CA ASN A 669 4.77 18.34 -5.56
C ASN A 669 4.56 17.73 -6.97
N PRO A 670 3.48 18.08 -7.67
CA PRO A 670 3.14 17.47 -8.96
C PRO A 670 4.22 17.56 -10.05
N ASN A 671 5.16 18.51 -9.94
CA ASN A 671 6.20 18.72 -10.95
C ASN A 671 7.50 17.95 -10.67
N LEU A 672 7.63 17.27 -9.52
CA LEU A 672 8.87 16.61 -9.13
C LEU A 672 8.93 15.16 -9.64
N THR A 673 10.05 14.82 -10.30
CA THR A 673 10.45 13.44 -10.62
C THR A 673 11.81 13.08 -10.00
N SER A 674 12.05 11.78 -9.81
CA SER A 674 13.33 11.22 -9.34
C SER A 674 14.49 11.45 -10.31
N SER A 675 14.14 11.33 -11.59
CA SER A 675 14.93 11.26 -12.81
C SER A 675 16.14 10.36 -12.80
N GLY A 676 17.16 10.56 -11.96
CA GLY A 676 18.37 9.72 -11.98
C GLY A 676 19.19 9.79 -13.28
N ARG A 677 18.56 10.01 -14.45
CA ARG A 677 19.08 10.22 -15.79
C ARG A 677 19.98 11.45 -15.90
N ALA A 678 19.91 12.34 -14.92
CA ALA A 678 20.82 13.47 -14.75
C ALA A 678 22.11 13.13 -13.97
N ALA A 679 22.20 11.94 -13.34
CA ALA A 679 23.33 11.53 -12.51
C ALA A 679 24.63 11.48 -13.31
N ASP A 680 25.75 11.64 -12.61
CA ASP A 680 27.07 11.57 -13.22
C ASP A 680 27.57 10.12 -13.25
N PRO A 681 27.82 9.50 -14.44
CA PRO A 681 28.31 8.13 -14.54
C PRO A 681 29.58 7.88 -13.73
N ALA A 682 30.45 8.90 -13.62
CA ALA A 682 31.69 8.81 -12.87
C ALA A 682 31.48 8.80 -11.34
N GLY A 683 30.31 9.21 -10.86
CA GLY A 683 29.96 9.30 -9.43
C GLY A 683 28.92 8.27 -8.98
N LEU A 684 28.58 7.30 -9.83
CA LEU A 684 27.57 6.28 -9.50
C LEU A 684 28.06 5.36 -8.37
N PRO A 685 27.21 5.06 -7.37
CA PRO A 685 27.49 4.01 -6.40
C PRO A 685 27.61 2.64 -7.10
N GLN A 686 28.52 1.79 -6.62
CA GLN A 686 28.72 0.45 -7.19
C GLN A 686 27.43 -0.38 -7.18
N ALA A 687 26.64 -0.30 -6.10
CA ALA A 687 25.34 -0.99 -6.02
C ALA A 687 24.36 -0.57 -7.13
N THR A 688 24.35 0.71 -7.52
CA THR A 688 23.54 1.17 -8.66
C THR A 688 24.07 0.58 -9.97
N ILE A 689 25.39 0.55 -10.16
CA ILE A 689 26.02 -0.01 -11.36
C ILE A 689 25.72 -1.51 -11.49
N ASP A 690 25.79 -2.24 -10.39
CA ASP A 690 25.52 -3.68 -10.36
C ASP A 690 24.06 -3.99 -10.69
N ALA A 691 23.12 -3.12 -10.27
CA ALA A 691 21.69 -3.29 -10.51
C ALA A 691 21.24 -2.84 -11.91
N LEU A 692 21.71 -1.68 -12.39
CA LEU A 692 21.15 -0.98 -13.56
C LEU A 692 22.16 -0.69 -14.68
N GLY A 693 23.44 -1.00 -14.46
CA GLY A 693 24.53 -0.65 -15.36
C GLY A 693 25.03 0.78 -15.19
N THR A 694 25.88 1.22 -16.13
CA THR A 694 26.64 2.49 -16.03
C THR A 694 26.02 3.66 -16.78
N ASP A 695 24.93 3.45 -17.53
CA ASP A 695 24.29 4.51 -18.32
C ASP A 695 23.09 5.11 -17.56
N PRO A 696 23.20 6.34 -17.03
CA PRO A 696 22.09 6.95 -16.34
C PRO A 696 20.85 7.13 -17.21
N LEU A 697 20.99 7.24 -18.54
CA LEU A 697 19.84 7.50 -19.42
C LEU A 697 18.86 6.32 -19.49
N SER A 698 19.29 5.11 -19.13
CA SER A 698 18.43 3.93 -19.03
C SER A 698 17.81 3.72 -17.64
N PHE A 699 18.13 4.58 -16.66
CA PHE A 699 17.63 4.41 -15.31
C PHE A 699 16.12 4.66 -15.21
N PRO A 700 15.42 3.91 -14.32
CA PRO A 700 14.01 4.13 -14.06
C PRO A 700 13.77 5.51 -13.44
N GLU A 701 12.75 6.19 -13.97
CA GLU A 701 12.23 7.46 -13.47
C GLU A 701 10.78 7.28 -13.05
N ALA A 702 10.43 7.86 -11.90
CA ALA A 702 9.08 7.88 -11.38
C ALA A 702 8.77 9.28 -10.85
N THR A 703 7.49 9.64 -10.86
CA THR A 703 7.04 10.81 -10.13
C THR A 703 7.41 10.70 -8.64
N ASN A 704 7.83 11.81 -8.06
CA ASN A 704 8.03 11.95 -6.62
C ASN A 704 7.14 13.04 -6.04
N ASN A 705 6.00 13.29 -6.68
CA ASN A 705 4.86 13.93 -6.05
C ASN A 705 4.40 13.12 -4.82
N PHE A 706 3.98 13.79 -3.76
CA PHE A 706 3.79 13.16 -2.44
C PHE A 706 2.77 12.03 -2.46
N LYS A 707 1.59 12.25 -3.07
CA LYS A 707 0.53 11.23 -3.14
C LYS A 707 1.00 9.97 -3.88
N ASP A 708 1.72 10.16 -4.99
CA ASP A 708 2.13 9.07 -5.86
C ASP A 708 3.27 8.27 -5.25
N MET A 709 4.22 8.97 -4.63
CA MET A 709 5.36 8.36 -3.96
C MET A 709 4.95 7.56 -2.73
N ILE A 710 4.10 8.13 -1.86
CA ILE A 710 3.69 7.45 -0.62
C ILE A 710 2.85 6.21 -0.94
N HIS A 711 1.93 6.29 -1.90
CA HIS A 711 1.18 5.13 -2.36
C HIS A 711 2.08 4.08 -3.04
N GLY A 712 2.99 4.51 -3.92
CA GLY A 712 3.92 3.62 -4.62
C GLY A 712 4.82 2.84 -3.66
N ILE A 713 5.38 3.49 -2.64
CA ILE A 713 6.23 2.85 -1.61
C ILE A 713 5.42 1.84 -0.79
N HIS A 714 4.28 2.23 -0.23
CA HIS A 714 3.53 1.36 0.69
C HIS A 714 2.77 0.24 -0.02
N SER A 715 2.50 0.37 -1.33
CA SER A 715 1.88 -0.69 -2.14
C SER A 715 2.89 -1.56 -2.91
N ALA A 716 4.19 -1.30 -2.76
CA ALA A 716 5.24 -1.92 -3.57
C ALA A 716 5.26 -3.45 -3.48
N ASN A 717 5.14 -4.01 -2.26
CA ASN A 717 4.97 -5.44 -2.03
C ASN A 717 3.51 -5.79 -1.72
N SER A 718 2.58 -5.39 -2.59
CA SER A 718 1.16 -5.71 -2.44
C SER A 718 0.64 -6.58 -3.59
N PRO A 719 -0.36 -7.45 -3.34
CA PRO A 719 -0.93 -8.29 -4.38
C PRO A 719 -1.74 -7.52 -5.44
N VAL A 720 -2.02 -6.22 -5.21
CA VAL A 720 -2.77 -5.38 -6.15
C VAL A 720 -1.86 -4.64 -7.14
N ARG A 721 -0.57 -4.51 -6.81
CA ARG A 721 0.42 -3.83 -7.65
C ARG A 721 1.28 -4.86 -8.37
N ASN A 722 1.20 -4.89 -9.70
CA ASN A 722 1.95 -5.85 -10.53
C ASN A 722 3.22 -5.26 -11.15
N LEU A 723 3.47 -3.97 -10.95
CA LEU A 723 4.67 -3.27 -11.42
C LEU A 723 5.56 -2.92 -10.24
N VAL A 724 6.85 -3.24 -10.34
CA VAL A 724 7.84 -2.81 -9.35
C VAL A 724 7.81 -1.28 -9.25
N TYR A 725 7.80 -0.76 -8.01
CA TYR A 725 8.00 0.66 -7.79
C TYR A 725 9.49 0.89 -7.56
N GLU A 726 10.17 1.44 -8.56
CA GLU A 726 11.61 1.67 -8.54
C GLU A 726 11.96 3.02 -9.15
N PHE A 727 13.07 3.61 -8.73
CA PHE A 727 13.62 4.79 -9.37
C PHE A 727 15.08 5.05 -8.95
N VAL A 728 15.79 5.86 -9.73
CA VAL A 728 17.08 6.42 -9.32
C VAL A 728 16.93 7.89 -8.94
N ARG A 729 17.47 8.28 -7.78
CA ARG A 729 17.57 9.69 -7.38
C ARG A 729 18.94 10.24 -7.70
N ASN A 730 18.97 11.36 -8.41
CA ASN A 730 20.18 12.16 -8.60
C ASN A 730 20.52 13.01 -7.35
N ARG A 731 20.56 12.36 -6.18
CA ARG A 731 21.05 12.90 -4.92
C ARG A 731 22.10 11.89 -4.42
N SER A 732 23.26 12.38 -4.00
CA SER A 732 24.38 11.52 -3.57
C SER A 732 24.91 10.57 -4.67
N GLY A 733 24.97 11.04 -5.91
CA GLY A 733 25.64 10.32 -7.00
C GLY A 733 24.78 9.39 -7.85
N GLY A 734 23.47 9.24 -7.58
CA GLY A 734 22.58 8.37 -8.36
C GLY A 734 22.22 7.08 -7.63
N ILE A 735 21.54 7.20 -6.49
CA ILE A 735 21.15 6.04 -5.67
C ILE A 735 19.92 5.36 -6.29
N TYR A 736 20.03 4.06 -6.55
CA TYR A 736 18.91 3.20 -6.94
C TYR A 736 18.05 2.82 -5.73
N TYR A 737 16.74 3.00 -5.87
CA TYR A 737 15.74 2.58 -4.90
C TYR A 737 14.84 1.53 -5.55
N ASP A 738 14.92 0.32 -5.02
CA ASP A 738 13.98 -0.76 -5.27
C ASP A 738 13.07 -0.89 -4.05
N TRP A 739 11.77 -0.67 -4.22
CA TRP A 739 10.81 -0.75 -3.12
C TRP A 739 10.09 -2.09 -3.05
N SER A 740 10.41 -3.06 -3.92
CA SER A 740 9.71 -4.35 -4.02
C SER A 740 9.69 -5.17 -2.72
N GLU A 741 10.63 -4.93 -1.81
CA GLU A 741 10.69 -5.60 -0.51
C GLU A 741 9.87 -4.89 0.58
N VAL A 742 9.45 -3.63 0.36
CA VAL A 742 8.71 -2.86 1.37
C VAL A 742 7.29 -3.40 1.51
N THR A 743 7.03 -3.97 2.68
CA THR A 743 5.73 -4.47 3.11
C THR A 743 5.01 -3.45 3.98
N PHE A 744 3.68 -3.39 3.86
CA PHE A 744 2.85 -2.56 4.72
C PHE A 744 2.25 -3.40 5.85
N PRO A 745 2.49 -3.06 7.14
CA PRO A 745 2.01 -3.87 8.26
C PRO A 745 0.48 -3.85 8.43
N GLY A 746 -0.17 -2.79 7.96
CA GLY A 746 -1.61 -2.56 8.09
C GLY A 746 -2.44 -3.09 6.92
N ILE A 747 -3.68 -2.60 6.84
CA ILE A 747 -4.62 -2.90 5.75
C ILE A 747 -4.51 -1.77 4.72
N LEU A 748 -3.88 -2.03 3.56
CA LEU A 748 -3.65 -1.00 2.55
C LEU A 748 -4.93 -0.36 2.02
N SER A 749 -6.03 -1.12 1.93
CA SER A 749 -7.32 -0.58 1.52
C SER A 749 -7.97 0.32 2.57
N ASN A 750 -7.51 0.32 3.82
CA ASN A 750 -8.03 1.24 4.83
C ASN A 750 -7.39 2.64 4.64
N CYS A 751 -8.00 3.48 3.80
CA CYS A 751 -7.50 4.82 3.48
C CYS A 751 -7.29 5.68 4.74
N GLN A 752 -8.13 5.53 5.75
CA GLN A 752 -8.07 6.27 7.02
C GLN A 752 -6.85 5.89 7.88
N THR A 753 -6.07 4.88 7.48
CA THR A 753 -4.75 4.62 8.08
C THR A 753 -3.81 5.80 7.89
N CYS A 754 -4.01 6.63 6.85
CA CYS A 754 -3.23 7.84 6.61
C CYS A 754 -4.11 9.08 6.43
N HIS A 755 -5.22 8.93 5.71
CA HIS A 755 -6.08 10.05 5.32
C HIS A 755 -6.97 10.53 6.46
N ILE A 756 -7.25 11.84 6.43
CA ILE A 756 -8.35 12.44 7.16
C ILE A 756 -9.67 11.94 6.53
N ALA A 757 -10.70 11.70 7.34
CA ALA A 757 -11.99 11.24 6.82
C ALA A 757 -12.52 12.19 5.73
N GLY A 758 -12.91 11.63 4.57
CA GLY A 758 -13.45 12.38 3.44
C GLY A 758 -12.43 12.98 2.47
N THR A 759 -11.13 12.72 2.62
CA THR A 759 -10.07 13.30 1.75
C THR A 759 -9.47 12.31 0.74
N TYR A 760 -10.05 11.13 0.60
CA TYR A 760 -9.58 10.03 -0.26
C TYR A 760 -10.58 9.64 -1.35
N ASP A 761 -11.58 10.49 -1.61
CA ASP A 761 -12.57 10.26 -2.66
C ASP A 761 -12.01 10.55 -4.06
N ALA A 762 -12.65 10.01 -5.09
CA ALA A 762 -12.32 10.24 -6.49
C ALA A 762 -12.60 11.69 -6.95
N GLU A 763 -13.41 12.44 -6.19
CA GLU A 763 -13.67 13.87 -6.42
C GLU A 763 -12.49 14.73 -5.93
N LEU A 764 -11.51 14.91 -6.82
CA LEU A 764 -10.37 15.79 -6.54
C LEU A 764 -10.79 17.26 -6.41
N PRO A 765 -10.07 18.05 -5.59
CA PRO A 765 -10.35 19.47 -5.43
C PRO A 765 -10.18 20.22 -6.77
N ALA A 766 -10.99 21.25 -6.97
CA ALA A 766 -10.80 22.18 -8.07
C ALA A 766 -9.36 22.73 -8.04
N GLY A 767 -8.71 22.76 -9.20
CA GLY A 767 -7.32 23.20 -9.32
C GLY A 767 -6.26 22.12 -9.04
N ALA A 768 -6.64 20.85 -8.92
CA ALA A 768 -5.69 19.74 -8.93
C ALA A 768 -4.84 19.75 -10.22
N LEU A 769 -3.53 19.61 -10.08
CA LEU A 769 -2.59 19.61 -11.20
C LEU A 769 -2.29 18.20 -11.70
N ALA A 770 -1.95 18.08 -12.99
CA ALA A 770 -1.36 16.86 -13.52
C ALA A 770 -0.01 16.59 -12.86
N THR A 771 0.34 15.31 -12.81
CA THR A 771 1.58 14.85 -12.18
C THR A 771 2.60 14.55 -13.27
N THR A 772 3.75 15.22 -13.23
CA THR A 772 4.90 14.90 -14.08
C THR A 772 5.42 13.52 -13.67
N ASN A 773 5.41 12.59 -14.63
CA ASN A 773 5.93 11.24 -14.46
C ASN A 773 7.37 11.13 -14.95
N VAL A 774 7.66 11.73 -16.10
CA VAL A 774 8.98 11.69 -16.74
C VAL A 774 9.34 13.09 -17.23
N THR A 775 10.52 13.58 -16.82
CA THR A 775 11.05 14.84 -17.35
C THR A 775 11.79 14.63 -18.65
N THR A 776 11.34 15.21 -19.76
CA THR A 776 11.95 15.02 -21.09
C THR A 776 11.85 16.28 -21.95
N ASP A 777 12.69 16.41 -22.97
CA ASP A 777 12.59 17.42 -24.02
C ASP A 777 11.93 16.88 -25.30
N GLY A 778 11.47 15.63 -25.27
CA GLY A 778 10.83 14.93 -26.40
C GLY A 778 11.83 14.43 -27.45
N THR A 779 13.14 14.57 -27.22
CA THR A 779 14.17 14.07 -28.13
C THR A 779 14.60 12.66 -27.76
N PHE A 780 14.68 11.77 -28.76
CA PHE A 780 15.12 10.38 -28.56
C PHE A 780 16.25 10.02 -29.53
N PRO A 781 17.40 9.51 -29.03
CA PRO A 781 17.76 9.34 -27.62
C PRO A 781 18.08 10.68 -26.93
N MET A 782 17.68 10.83 -25.66
CA MET A 782 18.03 11.99 -24.86
C MET A 782 19.53 12.07 -24.55
N THR A 783 19.98 13.23 -24.08
CA THR A 783 21.33 13.42 -23.51
C THR A 783 21.23 13.87 -22.06
N ARG A 784 22.28 13.63 -21.25
CA ARG A 784 22.32 14.15 -19.86
C ARG A 784 22.15 15.67 -19.79
N THR A 785 22.70 16.39 -20.78
CA THR A 785 22.56 17.85 -20.87
C THR A 785 21.12 18.25 -21.13
N SER A 786 20.41 17.56 -22.03
CA SER A 786 19.00 17.85 -22.28
C SER A 786 18.09 17.50 -21.10
N VAL A 787 18.36 16.40 -20.37
CA VAL A 787 17.66 16.09 -19.12
C VAL A 787 17.87 17.19 -18.09
N ASN A 788 19.10 17.64 -17.87
CA ASN A 788 19.40 18.73 -16.91
C ASN A 788 18.73 20.05 -17.30
N ALA A 789 18.70 20.38 -18.60
CA ALA A 789 18.01 21.57 -19.08
C ALA A 789 16.50 21.47 -18.86
N SER A 790 15.89 20.33 -19.19
CA SER A 790 14.45 20.07 -19.01
C SER A 790 14.04 20.19 -17.53
N ARG A 791 14.90 19.73 -16.62
CA ARG A 791 14.68 19.83 -15.17
C ARG A 791 14.68 21.28 -14.67
N ALA A 792 15.27 22.24 -15.38
CA ALA A 792 15.25 23.64 -14.99
C ALA A 792 13.90 24.32 -15.28
N SER A 793 13.07 23.71 -16.13
CA SER A 793 11.83 24.30 -16.65
C SER A 793 10.60 23.42 -16.40
N VAL A 794 10.56 22.67 -15.29
CA VAL A 794 9.43 21.78 -15.01
C VAL A 794 8.17 22.56 -14.57
N PRO A 795 6.98 22.11 -15.01
CA PRO A 795 6.80 21.04 -15.97
C PRO A 795 6.90 21.62 -17.40
N ASN A 796 7.65 20.98 -18.29
CA ASN A 796 7.97 21.52 -19.62
C ASN A 796 7.14 20.85 -20.73
N ALA A 797 7.00 21.53 -21.88
CA ALA A 797 6.16 21.14 -23.01
C ALA A 797 6.21 19.68 -23.47
N ALA A 798 7.31 18.97 -23.25
CA ALA A 798 7.48 17.58 -23.64
C ALA A 798 7.37 16.57 -22.49
N ASP A 799 7.29 17.02 -21.23
CA ASP A 799 7.18 16.14 -20.07
C ASP A 799 5.99 15.19 -20.18
N GLU A 800 6.23 13.91 -19.92
CA GLU A 800 5.16 12.92 -19.82
C GLU A 800 4.43 13.13 -18.49
N MET A 801 3.14 13.45 -18.57
CA MET A 801 2.33 13.70 -17.39
C MET A 801 1.13 12.78 -17.31
N ILE A 802 0.68 12.51 -16.08
CA ILE A 802 -0.52 11.74 -15.77
C ILE A 802 -1.59 12.70 -15.26
N SER A 803 -2.83 12.53 -15.73
CA SER A 803 -3.96 13.35 -15.30
C SER A 803 -4.24 13.19 -13.79
N PRO A 804 -4.81 14.22 -13.12
CA PRO A 804 -4.82 14.28 -11.67
C PRO A 804 -5.46 13.07 -10.97
N THR A 805 -6.59 12.57 -11.47
CA THR A 805 -7.34 11.47 -10.83
C THR A 805 -6.66 10.14 -11.15
N ALA A 806 -6.35 9.89 -12.42
CA ALA A 806 -5.58 8.71 -12.86
C ALA A 806 -4.25 8.54 -12.09
N ALA A 807 -3.50 9.63 -11.88
CA ALA A 807 -2.25 9.59 -11.13
C ALA A 807 -2.46 9.10 -9.69
N SER A 808 -3.53 9.54 -9.04
CA SER A 808 -3.85 9.17 -7.65
C SER A 808 -4.19 7.68 -7.49
N CYS A 809 -4.78 7.06 -8.51
CA CYS A 809 -5.15 5.65 -8.52
C CYS A 809 -4.02 4.74 -9.03
N TYR A 810 -3.28 5.17 -10.06
CA TYR A 810 -2.26 4.37 -10.73
C TYR A 810 -1.11 3.96 -9.81
N SER A 811 -0.80 4.74 -8.78
CA SER A 811 0.26 4.39 -7.82
C SER A 811 0.00 3.08 -7.04
N CYS A 812 -1.26 2.68 -6.87
CA CYS A 812 -1.62 1.37 -6.29
C CYS A 812 -2.14 0.38 -7.33
N HIS A 813 -2.93 0.86 -8.30
CA HIS A 813 -3.54 0.05 -9.37
C HIS A 813 -2.69 0.06 -10.65
N ALA A 814 -1.38 -0.13 -10.48
CA ALA A 814 -0.45 -0.25 -11.59
C ALA A 814 -0.43 -1.70 -12.09
N ASP A 815 -1.11 -1.95 -13.22
CA ASP A 815 -0.95 -3.17 -14.01
C ASP A 815 -0.38 -2.90 -15.40
N ASN A 816 -0.09 -4.00 -16.08
CA ASN A 816 0.39 -4.04 -17.45
C ASN A 816 -0.72 -3.89 -18.51
N GLY A 817 -1.93 -3.42 -18.17
CA GLY A 817 -2.92 -3.16 -19.21
C GLY A 817 -4.31 -2.75 -18.76
N ILE A 818 -5.02 -3.57 -17.99
CA ILE A 818 -6.48 -3.46 -17.85
C ILE A 818 -6.87 -2.21 -17.08
N GLN A 819 -6.21 -1.92 -15.95
CA GLN A 819 -6.56 -0.77 -15.12
C GLN A 819 -6.14 0.54 -15.79
N LYS A 820 -4.96 0.57 -16.41
CA LYS A 820 -4.52 1.73 -17.21
C LYS A 820 -5.47 1.99 -18.38
N ALA A 821 -5.86 0.95 -19.12
CA ALA A 821 -6.80 1.07 -20.23
C ALA A 821 -8.19 1.52 -19.75
N HIS A 822 -8.69 0.99 -18.63
CA HIS A 822 -9.93 1.44 -18.01
C HIS A 822 -9.89 2.93 -17.67
N MET A 823 -8.82 3.40 -17.01
CA MET A 823 -8.64 4.83 -16.72
C MET A 823 -8.62 5.65 -18.02
N GLN A 824 -7.91 5.20 -19.05
CA GLN A 824 -7.82 5.89 -20.35
C GLN A 824 -9.16 5.98 -21.09
N GLN A 825 -9.95 4.89 -21.08
CA GLN A 825 -11.30 4.87 -21.67
C GLN A 825 -12.24 5.86 -20.97
N ASN A 826 -12.00 6.15 -19.69
CA ASN A 826 -12.80 7.06 -18.88
C ASN A 826 -12.21 8.48 -18.80
N GLY A 827 -11.31 8.83 -19.72
CA GLY A 827 -10.76 10.19 -19.86
C GLY A 827 -9.47 10.44 -19.06
N GLY A 828 -8.99 9.46 -18.29
CA GLY A 828 -7.66 9.49 -17.71
C GLY A 828 -6.58 9.55 -18.79
N ALA A 829 -5.51 10.27 -18.54
CA ALA A 829 -4.44 10.42 -19.51
C ALA A 829 -3.10 10.05 -18.90
N PHE A 830 -2.35 9.25 -19.65
CA PHE A 830 -0.97 8.89 -19.40
C PHE A 830 -0.21 9.40 -20.62
N ASP A 831 0.71 10.32 -20.40
CA ASP A 831 1.34 11.16 -21.42
C ASP A 831 0.41 12.23 -22.03
N LEU A 832 -0.04 13.14 -21.16
CA LEU A 832 -0.94 14.24 -21.51
C LEU A 832 -0.45 15.16 -22.65
N ARG A 833 0.87 15.26 -22.88
CA ARG A 833 1.41 16.32 -23.74
C ARG A 833 1.40 15.98 -25.23
N GLU A 834 1.33 14.69 -25.59
CA GLU A 834 0.97 14.27 -26.96
C GLU A 834 -0.48 14.66 -27.33
N LYS A 835 -1.36 14.83 -26.34
CA LYS A 835 -2.80 15.15 -26.53
C LYS A 835 -3.15 16.63 -26.41
N LEU A 836 -2.18 17.50 -26.10
CA LEU A 836 -2.38 18.94 -25.86
C LEU A 836 -1.67 19.89 -26.87
N PRO A 837 -1.65 19.64 -28.20
CA PRO A 837 -0.98 20.57 -29.12
C PRO A 837 -1.70 21.93 -29.29
N ALA A 838 -2.82 22.20 -28.59
CA ALA A 838 -3.68 23.37 -28.84
C ALA A 838 -3.76 24.43 -27.71
N LEU A 839 -2.95 24.35 -26.65
CA LEU A 839 -3.00 25.29 -25.51
C LEU A 839 -1.68 26.00 -25.19
N GLN A 840 -0.73 26.05 -26.14
CA GLN A 840 0.43 26.95 -26.05
C GLN A 840 0.15 28.29 -26.71
#